data_AF-A0A238Y853-F1
#
_entry.id   AF-A0A238Y853-F1
#
_cell.length_a   1.000
_cell.length_b   1.000
_cell.length_c   1.000
_cell.angle_alpha   90.00
_cell.angle_beta   90.00
_cell.angle_gamma   90.00
#
_symmetry.space_group_name_H-M   'P 1'
#
loop_
_entity.id
_entity.type
_entity.pdbx_description
1 polymer ?
#
loop_
_entity_poly.entity_id
_entity_poly.type
_entity_poly.pdbx_seq_one_letter_code
_entity_poly.pdbx_strand_id
1 'polypeptide(L)'
;MLLRDLLVALPGLIGPTTSTSRAQDLEAQEASRIVTPAPSISQATASQTTTSQATVGMDSSWFVEPAAQDEDDRTGFSSSDETMPDDESMDAMVFADSRTTGGTAQDPEPAPPLDDAAASVGSGKGRQPVAEAGDLPTAAPIALDSQQAATVMAGRVATLLPDDDRGTIASVRILDGADWGHVSVNPDNSLALVLSGTDTQGTLSFRYEVTYANGQSDDLTAKVKVVAGQQKAGWGTGDHYTLETDVDGRSIVEYGENHRKVYVSGGQDALSLSDIARIEGVKPSAIDGKWLAANGEYGSSADMALDETAGMALWAAITGSKAKAAPASHWLMLEKGYTYDDVKFLVQRGTQGESALNPILITSYGEGEKPVITQSQIYNSPDNANIVIRDLTFTGGLKIMQGSNYLVEEVSIRRETLTAKGVDGFTLRNSDIIDVFRTESETKDFWQPHVNRTSGFYANDNEGLLVENNFVDHTGWADNYKANLSLSGGQPPSMYSQGLYLSYDNTDLTLRDNIVMRSASFGAQVRSGGVVENNLFLDNNAGVNFLGGDDMKTYGAGNYTLLSGNVITSGAHREVTEGPRGALSMGADNSGRLTTMIDNIIAHLADPNNPRELTQKYVGQPALKEKFAPFFNDTAIYNWIGARHLERNIPANDVIGQLDKSILNETTIQKFAAELLGKPTATIADLAGYLRAQATGKLDGQVDADVINSFFRAGFGMDTTLRDDAETLRFIPNNLADGIRWDNRLNWSTGDLPGTQNGDSVDLGGNHVQFGGQTLAVDHFDFGDAGRLSVNSGKLAITGEMAAGPRGSVLDIDGSGQVWIDGYRDSDRLDIAMTGGRLVNAGAFAGETDILVSQTAQLLLAASGGRFDLTQDNSLTVTGTQAKVGFDGADGKTAILRLHDGATLSFVADKTGLGKISEFHSGAFGDTKVTSGIRLDGDLEVDLSSLNPKAGGSWTLLDADQIIGSFDDISVTGLGQNRDALIRIDYTRDEVVLLVSDAGKGSGQVRTSSTGDADFMDYTQDAALKSLWTGFQAPMPQITDDPI
;
A
#
# COMPACT_ATOMS: atom_id res chain seq x y z
N MET A 1 0.63 16.06 9.18
CA MET A 1 -0.79 16.35 9.49
C MET A 1 -1.02 17.70 10.20
N LEU A 2 -0.19 18.11 11.17
CA LEU A 2 -0.34 19.30 12.07
C LEU A 2 -0.43 20.73 11.44
N LEU A 3 -1.10 20.95 10.30
CA LEU A 3 -1.20 22.31 9.71
C LEU A 3 -2.46 22.61 8.86
N ARG A 4 -3.51 21.77 8.89
CA ARG A 4 -4.72 21.97 8.05
C ARG A 4 -5.81 22.84 8.68
N ASP A 5 -5.96 22.83 10.01
CA ASP A 5 -7.18 23.35 10.68
C ASP A 5 -7.24 24.86 10.95
N LEU A 6 -6.24 25.65 10.54
CA LEU A 6 -6.19 27.10 10.86
C LEU A 6 -7.05 27.98 9.93
N LEU A 7 -8.00 27.41 9.17
CA LEU A 7 -8.72 28.12 8.11
C LEU A 7 -10.13 28.64 8.47
N VAL A 8 -10.61 28.46 9.70
CA VAL A 8 -11.94 28.96 10.15
C VAL A 8 -11.86 30.06 11.23
N ALA A 9 -10.80 30.88 11.23
CA ALA A 9 -10.74 32.09 12.07
C ALA A 9 -9.86 33.24 11.53
N LEU A 10 -10.51 34.32 11.07
CA LEU A 10 -10.00 35.69 10.86
C LEU A 10 -8.94 35.94 9.76
N PRO A 11 -9.07 37.00 8.94
CA PRO A 11 -8.13 37.30 7.85
C PRO A 11 -6.99 38.26 8.24
N GLY A 12 -5.75 37.82 8.00
CA GLY A 12 -4.60 38.69 7.72
C GLY A 12 -3.48 38.75 8.77
N LEU A 13 -2.26 38.98 8.28
CA LEU A 13 -0.95 39.03 8.98
C LEU A 13 -0.37 37.67 9.41
N ILE A 14 0.53 37.13 8.56
CA ILE A 14 1.98 36.99 8.84
C ILE A 14 2.69 36.66 7.50
N GLY A 15 3.99 36.95 7.40
CA GLY A 15 4.81 36.67 6.20
C GLY A 15 5.53 35.31 6.27
N PRO A 16 6.05 34.79 5.14
CA PRO A 16 6.59 33.44 5.07
C PRO A 16 7.89 33.26 5.87
N THR A 17 7.92 32.25 6.72
CA THR A 17 9.14 31.67 7.30
C THR A 17 9.42 30.34 6.61
N THR A 18 10.46 30.29 5.78
CA THR A 18 10.84 29.09 5.01
C THR A 18 11.61 28.10 5.88
N SER A 19 10.98 26.98 6.22
CA SER A 19 11.67 25.71 6.45
C SER A 19 11.69 24.94 5.13
N THR A 20 12.86 24.72 4.54
CA THR A 20 13.01 23.86 3.36
C THR A 20 12.72 22.40 3.72
N SER A 21 12.08 21.66 2.81
CA SER A 21 11.81 20.24 3.01
C SER A 21 12.97 19.38 2.50
N ARG A 22 13.16 18.19 3.10
CA ARG A 22 14.22 17.25 2.71
C ARG A 22 14.15 16.82 1.23
N ALA A 23 12.96 16.82 0.64
CA ALA A 23 12.75 16.60 -0.79
C ALA A 23 13.32 17.75 -1.64
N GLN A 24 13.06 19.01 -1.24
CA GLN A 24 13.66 20.18 -1.89
C GLN A 24 15.18 20.21 -1.73
N ASP A 25 15.73 19.78 -0.60
CA ASP A 25 17.18 19.68 -0.41
C ASP A 25 17.84 18.63 -1.31
N LEU A 26 17.16 17.51 -1.61
CA LEU A 26 17.64 16.51 -2.58
C LEU A 26 17.63 17.07 -4.01
N GLU A 27 16.54 17.68 -4.46
CA GLU A 27 16.44 18.28 -5.81
C GLU A 27 17.38 19.50 -5.98
N ALA A 28 17.52 20.34 -4.94
CA ALA A 28 18.35 21.54 -4.99
C ALA A 28 19.87 21.24 -4.88
N GLN A 29 20.27 20.16 -4.20
CA GLN A 29 21.69 19.78 -4.13
C GLN A 29 22.22 19.31 -5.50
N GLU A 30 21.46 18.52 -6.27
CA GLU A 30 21.83 18.16 -7.65
C GLU A 30 21.95 19.42 -8.55
N ALA A 31 20.98 20.33 -8.47
CA ALA A 31 20.95 21.57 -9.25
C ALA A 31 22.14 22.54 -8.99
N SER A 32 22.83 22.39 -7.85
CA SER A 32 23.90 23.32 -7.44
C SER A 32 25.24 23.16 -8.18
N ARG A 33 25.48 22.04 -8.87
CA ARG A 33 26.81 21.67 -9.41
C ARG A 33 27.16 22.28 -10.78
N ILE A 34 26.61 23.44 -11.13
CA ILE A 34 26.93 24.16 -12.38
C ILE A 34 28.28 24.90 -12.26
N VAL A 35 29.37 24.20 -12.59
CA VAL A 35 30.73 24.78 -12.64
C VAL A 35 30.87 25.73 -13.84
N THR A 36 30.91 27.04 -13.60
CA THR A 36 31.08 28.07 -14.64
C THR A 36 32.52 28.60 -14.73
N PRO A 37 33.14 28.55 -15.93
CA PRO A 37 34.29 29.38 -16.27
C PRO A 37 33.90 30.48 -17.28
N ALA A 38 33.82 31.73 -16.83
CA ALA A 38 33.77 32.88 -17.73
C ALA A 38 35.14 33.09 -18.43
N PRO A 39 35.21 33.70 -19.64
CA PRO A 39 35.30 35.17 -19.66
C PRO A 39 34.75 35.90 -20.91
N SER A 40 33.75 36.77 -20.70
CA SER A 40 33.81 38.22 -21.03
C SER A 40 33.56 38.81 -22.46
N ILE A 41 32.92 40.00 -22.45
CA ILE A 41 32.91 41.11 -23.44
C ILE A 41 32.24 40.93 -24.83
N SER A 42 31.01 41.46 -24.99
CA SER A 42 30.77 42.77 -25.67
C SER A 42 29.28 43.17 -25.69
N GLN A 43 28.98 44.44 -26.02
CA GLN A 43 27.63 45.05 -25.96
C GLN A 43 27.13 45.53 -27.34
N ALA A 44 25.86 45.30 -27.66
CA ALA A 44 25.01 46.11 -28.56
C ALA A 44 23.53 45.68 -28.40
N THR A 45 22.64 46.37 -27.67
CA THR A 45 21.87 47.60 -28.02
C THR A 45 20.85 47.48 -29.17
N ALA A 46 19.58 47.23 -28.82
CA ALA A 46 18.32 47.64 -29.50
C ALA A 46 18.02 47.05 -30.92
N SER A 47 16.79 47.06 -31.44
CA SER A 47 15.53 47.67 -30.97
C SER A 47 14.28 46.82 -31.29
N GLN A 48 13.11 47.23 -30.76
CA GLN A 48 11.79 46.79 -31.23
C GLN A 48 11.53 47.23 -32.69
N THR A 49 10.70 46.51 -33.47
CA THR A 49 9.35 46.99 -33.91
C THR A 49 8.54 46.01 -34.79
N THR A 50 7.37 45.62 -34.29
CA THR A 50 6.04 45.51 -34.96
C THR A 50 5.87 45.08 -36.44
N THR A 51 5.13 43.97 -36.62
CA THR A 51 3.96 43.74 -37.51
C THR A 51 4.03 43.93 -39.04
N SER A 52 3.46 42.96 -39.78
CA SER A 52 2.25 43.19 -40.61
C SER A 52 1.63 41.87 -41.13
N GLN A 53 0.33 41.91 -41.47
CA GLN A 53 -0.43 40.81 -42.10
C GLN A 53 -0.68 41.11 -43.59
N ALA A 54 -0.73 40.07 -44.44
CA ALA A 54 -1.60 39.94 -45.63
C ALA A 54 -1.48 38.48 -46.15
N THR A 55 -2.43 37.53 -45.96
CA THR A 55 -3.83 37.37 -46.42
C THR A 55 -3.99 36.95 -47.90
N VAL A 56 -4.85 35.95 -48.12
CA VAL A 56 -5.34 35.38 -49.41
C VAL A 56 -4.34 34.49 -50.19
N GLY A 57 -4.69 33.29 -50.68
CA GLY A 57 -5.93 32.49 -50.48
C GLY A 57 -6.27 31.57 -51.66
N MET A 58 -7.29 30.72 -51.46
CA MET A 58 -7.91 29.74 -52.39
C MET A 58 -7.06 28.50 -52.78
N ASP A 59 -7.62 27.38 -53.25
CA ASP A 59 -8.81 26.56 -52.86
C ASP A 59 -8.77 25.26 -53.72
N SER A 60 -9.48 24.21 -53.29
CA SER A 60 -9.89 22.94 -53.95
C SER A 60 -9.51 22.68 -55.45
N SER A 61 -9.11 21.46 -55.88
CA SER A 61 -9.93 20.23 -55.78
C SER A 61 -9.29 18.96 -56.42
N TRP A 62 -9.55 17.78 -55.80
CA TRP A 62 -9.87 16.42 -56.37
C TRP A 62 -9.21 15.87 -57.68
N PHE A 63 -8.72 14.60 -57.67
CA PHE A 63 -9.41 13.37 -58.20
C PHE A 63 -8.50 12.15 -58.61
N VAL A 64 -9.06 10.92 -58.46
CA VAL A 64 -8.88 9.67 -59.27
C VAL A 64 -7.58 8.80 -59.15
N GLU A 65 -7.76 7.53 -58.75
CA GLU A 65 -6.89 6.36 -59.08
C GLU A 65 -7.34 5.68 -60.41
N PRO A 66 -6.53 4.79 -61.03
CA PRO A 66 -6.95 3.36 -61.00
C PRO A 66 -5.82 2.29 -61.02
N ALA A 67 -6.21 1.04 -60.74
CA ALA A 67 -5.41 -0.15 -60.45
C ALA A 67 -4.92 -1.04 -61.64
N ALA A 68 -3.99 -1.96 -61.32
CA ALA A 68 -3.74 -3.32 -61.90
C ALA A 68 -2.81 -4.09 -60.90
N GLN A 69 -2.88 -5.38 -60.51
CA GLN A 69 -3.37 -6.70 -61.01
C GLN A 69 -2.26 -7.63 -61.57
N ASP A 70 -2.11 -8.87 -61.03
CA ASP A 70 -1.61 -10.11 -61.70
C ASP A 70 -1.74 -11.41 -60.83
N GLU A 71 -1.69 -12.64 -61.43
CA GLU A 71 -2.17 -13.98 -60.92
C GLU A 71 -1.24 -15.17 -61.40
N ASP A 72 -1.20 -16.47 -61.00
CA ASP A 72 -1.91 -17.40 -60.06
C ASP A 72 -0.84 -18.22 -59.19
N ASP A 73 -0.48 -19.53 -59.23
CA ASP A 73 -0.95 -20.78 -59.86
C ASP A 73 -0.65 -22.09 -59.02
N ARG A 74 -1.49 -22.39 -58.02
CA ARG A 74 -2.11 -23.72 -57.66
C ARG A 74 -1.35 -24.97 -57.08
N THR A 75 -2.15 -25.84 -56.40
CA THR A 75 -2.03 -27.32 -56.10
C THR A 75 -0.94 -27.86 -55.15
N GLY A 76 -1.06 -29.04 -54.47
CA GLY A 76 -2.21 -29.96 -54.23
C GLY A 76 -1.86 -31.42 -53.78
N PHE A 77 -2.83 -32.15 -53.18
CA PHE A 77 -2.99 -33.65 -53.06
C PHE A 77 -2.45 -34.54 -51.88
N SER A 78 -3.40 -35.08 -51.09
CA SER A 78 -3.56 -36.49 -50.57
C SER A 78 -2.63 -37.18 -49.54
N SER A 79 -3.13 -38.29 -48.98
CA SER A 79 -2.70 -39.04 -47.77
C SER A 79 -2.58 -40.57 -47.95
N SER A 80 -1.79 -41.26 -47.12
CA SER A 80 -2.06 -42.65 -46.64
C SER A 80 -1.11 -43.09 -45.49
N ASP A 81 -1.52 -44.12 -44.75
CA ASP A 81 -0.84 -44.85 -43.65
C ASP A 81 0.57 -45.43 -44.02
N GLU A 82 1.42 -46.00 -43.14
CA GLU A 82 1.15 -46.95 -42.03
C GLU A 82 2.38 -47.20 -41.09
N THR A 83 2.15 -47.81 -39.92
CA THR A 83 3.11 -48.51 -38.99
C THR A 83 4.03 -47.73 -38.02
N MET A 84 4.20 -48.33 -36.83
CA MET A 84 5.13 -48.11 -35.70
C MET A 84 6.08 -49.35 -35.63
N PRO A 85 7.28 -49.36 -34.98
CA PRO A 85 7.44 -49.04 -33.53
C PRO A 85 8.83 -48.59 -32.97
N ASP A 86 8.83 -48.35 -31.65
CA ASP A 86 9.89 -48.51 -30.62
C ASP A 86 11.19 -47.64 -30.58
N ASP A 87 11.18 -46.71 -29.60
CA ASP A 87 12.16 -46.49 -28.50
C ASP A 87 13.30 -45.41 -28.55
N GLU A 88 13.62 -44.94 -27.33
CA GLU A 88 14.70 -44.09 -26.77
C GLU A 88 14.93 -42.60 -27.19
N SER A 89 14.96 -41.76 -26.14
CA SER A 89 15.76 -40.52 -25.93
C SER A 89 15.30 -39.11 -26.39
N MET A 90 14.91 -38.31 -25.38
CA MET A 90 15.17 -36.87 -25.08
C MET A 90 14.94 -35.71 -26.09
N ASP A 91 14.42 -34.61 -25.52
CA ASP A 91 14.52 -33.19 -25.90
C ASP A 91 14.07 -32.68 -27.29
N ALA A 92 12.80 -32.25 -27.37
CA ALA A 92 12.39 -31.04 -28.10
C ALA A 92 11.02 -30.51 -27.62
N MET A 93 10.99 -29.41 -26.86
CA MET A 93 9.73 -28.77 -26.42
C MET A 93 9.32 -27.65 -27.39
N VAL A 94 8.55 -27.99 -28.44
CA VAL A 94 8.00 -27.01 -29.40
C VAL A 94 6.51 -27.28 -29.67
N PHE A 95 5.75 -26.20 -29.64
CA PHE A 95 4.30 -26.06 -29.88
C PHE A 95 3.70 -26.95 -30.99
N ALA A 96 2.54 -27.54 -30.69
CA ALA A 96 1.58 -28.05 -31.67
C ALA A 96 0.18 -27.50 -31.38
N ASP A 97 -0.54 -27.08 -32.44
CA ASP A 97 -1.91 -26.57 -32.40
C ASP A 97 -2.93 -27.72 -32.29
N SER A 98 -3.88 -27.65 -31.36
CA SER A 98 -4.99 -28.60 -31.21
C SER A 98 -6.37 -27.95 -31.26
N ARG A 99 -6.68 -27.23 -32.34
CA ARG A 99 -8.03 -26.78 -32.69
C ARG A 99 -9.08 -27.91 -32.70
N THR A 100 -9.89 -28.01 -31.65
CA THR A 100 -11.31 -28.39 -31.74
C THR A 100 -12.12 -27.79 -30.59
N THR A 101 -13.41 -27.50 -30.85
CA THR A 101 -14.44 -27.04 -29.88
C THR A 101 -14.00 -25.89 -28.96
N GLY A 102 -14.16 -24.65 -29.46
CA GLY A 102 -13.93 -23.46 -28.63
C GLY A 102 -15.01 -23.29 -27.56
N GLY A 103 -14.60 -23.37 -26.29
CA GLY A 103 -15.28 -22.66 -25.20
C GLY A 103 -14.62 -21.29 -25.08
N THR A 104 -15.33 -20.22 -25.42
CA THR A 104 -14.90 -18.87 -25.04
C THR A 104 -14.94 -18.76 -23.52
N ALA A 105 -13.82 -18.42 -22.90
CA ALA A 105 -13.83 -17.94 -21.52
C ALA A 105 -14.64 -16.62 -21.52
N GLN A 106 -15.88 -16.70 -21.04
CA GLN A 106 -16.67 -15.50 -20.76
C GLN A 106 -16.12 -14.86 -19.49
N ASP A 107 -16.12 -13.52 -19.43
CA ASP A 107 -16.03 -12.83 -18.15
C ASP A 107 -17.11 -13.36 -17.19
N PRO A 108 -16.86 -13.41 -15.87
CA PRO A 108 -17.94 -13.62 -14.91
C PRO A 108 -18.98 -12.51 -15.10
N GLU A 109 -20.18 -12.91 -15.55
CA GLU A 109 -21.26 -12.00 -15.91
C GLU A 109 -21.59 -11.10 -14.71
N PRO A 110 -21.50 -9.76 -14.84
CA PRO A 110 -21.69 -8.86 -13.70
C PRO A 110 -23.12 -8.98 -13.18
N ALA A 111 -23.22 -9.52 -11.96
CA ALA A 111 -24.46 -9.71 -11.22
C ALA A 111 -25.33 -8.44 -11.28
N PRO A 112 -26.61 -8.53 -11.69
CA PRO A 112 -27.51 -7.40 -11.52
C PRO A 112 -27.61 -7.06 -10.02
N PRO A 113 -27.83 -5.78 -9.66
CA PRO A 113 -28.32 -5.44 -8.33
C PRO A 113 -29.58 -6.26 -7.99
N LEU A 114 -29.84 -6.48 -6.71
CA LEU A 114 -31.06 -7.16 -6.25
C LEU A 114 -32.28 -6.34 -6.69
N ASP A 115 -32.93 -6.79 -7.77
CA ASP A 115 -33.92 -6.02 -8.54
C ASP A 115 -35.17 -5.67 -7.71
N ASP A 116 -35.72 -4.46 -7.91
CA ASP A 116 -36.83 -3.87 -7.14
C ASP A 116 -38.20 -4.47 -7.58
N ALA A 117 -38.28 -5.80 -7.61
CA ALA A 117 -39.44 -6.59 -8.01
C ALA A 117 -40.34 -6.95 -6.81
N ALA A 118 -41.62 -6.59 -6.90
CA ALA A 118 -42.57 -6.65 -5.79
C ALA A 118 -42.76 -8.06 -5.17
N ALA A 119 -42.97 -8.08 -3.86
CA ALA A 119 -43.07 -9.28 -3.04
C ALA A 119 -44.08 -10.33 -3.56
N SER A 120 -43.62 -11.57 -3.69
CA SER A 120 -44.48 -12.77 -3.66
C SER A 120 -43.77 -13.92 -2.94
N VAL A 121 -44.52 -14.70 -2.16
CA VAL A 121 -43.97 -15.80 -1.35
C VAL A 121 -43.96 -17.08 -2.17
N GLY A 122 -42.77 -17.59 -2.51
CA GLY A 122 -42.56 -18.88 -3.17
C GLY A 122 -41.55 -19.74 -2.40
N SER A 123 -41.82 -21.03 -2.21
CA SER A 123 -41.07 -21.88 -1.29
C SER A 123 -40.36 -23.07 -1.96
N GLY A 124 -39.10 -23.28 -1.57
CA GLY A 124 -38.29 -24.45 -1.90
C GLY A 124 -37.51 -24.35 -3.23
N LYS A 125 -36.40 -25.08 -3.42
CA LYS A 125 -35.64 -25.94 -2.49
C LYS A 125 -34.14 -25.85 -2.84
N GLY A 126 -33.25 -26.01 -1.86
CA GLY A 126 -31.80 -26.12 -2.12
C GLY A 126 -30.87 -25.42 -1.12
N ARG A 127 -31.39 -24.62 -0.17
CA ARG A 127 -30.56 -24.01 0.88
C ARG A 127 -29.96 -25.08 1.80
N GLN A 128 -28.67 -24.98 2.10
CA GLN A 128 -28.11 -25.53 3.33
C GLN A 128 -28.82 -24.89 4.54
N PRO A 129 -28.95 -25.61 5.68
CA PRO A 129 -29.47 -25.01 6.90
C PRO A 129 -28.50 -23.95 7.42
N VAL A 130 -28.91 -22.69 7.37
CA VAL A 130 -28.28 -21.62 8.15
C VAL A 130 -28.66 -21.85 9.60
N ALA A 131 -27.73 -21.67 10.55
CA ALA A 131 -28.07 -21.65 11.97
C ALA A 131 -29.14 -20.57 12.23
N GLU A 132 -30.13 -20.86 13.06
CA GLU A 132 -31.09 -19.83 13.47
C GLU A 132 -30.37 -18.80 14.37
N ALA A 133 -30.73 -17.52 14.23
CA ALA A 133 -29.97 -16.40 14.79
C ALA A 133 -29.98 -16.28 16.34
N GLY A 134 -30.46 -17.31 17.06
CA GLY A 134 -30.41 -17.40 18.51
C GLY A 134 -29.15 -18.08 19.08
N ASP A 135 -28.40 -18.82 18.26
CA ASP A 135 -27.24 -19.63 18.71
C ASP A 135 -25.87 -19.01 18.36
N LEU A 136 -25.82 -17.81 17.77
CA LEU A 136 -24.57 -17.13 17.40
C LEU A 136 -24.13 -16.12 18.49
N PRO A 137 -22.82 -16.04 18.83
CA PRO A 137 -22.28 -15.02 19.74
C PRO A 137 -22.54 -13.59 19.26
N THR A 138 -22.62 -12.65 20.20
CA THR A 138 -22.96 -11.24 19.97
C THR A 138 -21.82 -10.32 20.42
N ALA A 139 -21.98 -8.99 20.30
CA ALA A 139 -21.03 -7.99 20.81
C ALA A 139 -20.96 -7.90 22.36
N ALA A 140 -21.82 -8.61 23.08
CA ALA A 140 -21.80 -8.62 24.55
C ALA A 140 -20.61 -9.44 25.11
N PRO A 141 -19.89 -8.94 26.13
CA PRO A 141 -18.86 -9.71 26.81
C PRO A 141 -19.38 -11.03 27.40
N ILE A 142 -18.53 -12.06 27.39
CA ILE A 142 -18.90 -13.45 27.71
C ILE A 142 -18.23 -13.87 29.02
N ALA A 143 -19.03 -14.19 30.04
CA ALA A 143 -18.51 -14.71 31.30
C ALA A 143 -17.86 -16.10 31.16
N LEU A 144 -16.73 -16.30 31.84
CA LEU A 144 -16.01 -17.56 31.89
C LEU A 144 -16.45 -18.41 33.10
N ASP A 145 -17.22 -19.47 32.84
CA ASP A 145 -17.55 -20.50 33.84
C ASP A 145 -16.49 -21.61 33.84
N SER A 146 -15.95 -21.94 35.01
CA SER A 146 -15.03 -23.08 35.21
C SER A 146 -15.62 -24.44 34.78
N GLN A 147 -16.95 -24.57 34.73
CA GLN A 147 -17.68 -25.79 34.40
C GLN A 147 -18.22 -25.82 32.95
N GLN A 148 -18.47 -24.68 32.32
CA GLN A 148 -19.07 -24.58 30.99
C GLN A 148 -18.20 -23.78 30.01
N ALA A 149 -17.92 -24.37 28.84
CA ALA A 149 -17.15 -23.68 27.81
C ALA A 149 -17.92 -22.49 27.21
N ALA A 150 -17.28 -21.31 27.21
CA ALA A 150 -17.73 -20.15 26.45
C ALA A 150 -17.76 -20.47 24.96
N THR A 151 -18.61 -19.80 24.16
CA THR A 151 -18.68 -20.02 22.70
C THR A 151 -18.39 -18.73 21.94
N VAL A 152 -17.44 -18.78 21.01
CA VAL A 152 -16.98 -17.64 20.19
C VAL A 152 -16.89 -18.02 18.71
N MET A 153 -16.74 -17.04 17.81
CA MET A 153 -16.61 -17.26 16.37
C MET A 153 -15.16 -17.09 15.90
N ALA A 154 -14.70 -17.96 15.01
CA ALA A 154 -13.45 -17.79 14.28
C ALA A 154 -13.47 -16.53 13.39
N GLY A 155 -12.30 -15.95 13.12
CA GLY A 155 -12.14 -14.74 12.33
C GLY A 155 -12.58 -13.45 13.01
N ARG A 156 -12.80 -13.45 14.34
CA ARG A 156 -13.26 -12.27 15.11
C ARG A 156 -12.60 -12.20 16.50
N VAL A 157 -12.72 -11.04 17.12
CA VAL A 157 -12.38 -10.79 18.53
C VAL A 157 -13.58 -11.12 19.44
N ALA A 158 -13.33 -11.59 20.65
CA ALA A 158 -14.33 -11.77 21.71
C ALA A 158 -13.80 -11.23 23.06
N THR A 159 -14.62 -10.44 23.75
CA THR A 159 -14.34 -9.98 25.13
C THR A 159 -14.84 -11.04 26.11
N LEU A 160 -13.95 -11.54 26.97
CA LEU A 160 -14.24 -12.56 27.96
C LEU A 160 -14.11 -11.96 29.37
N LEU A 161 -15.07 -12.24 30.25
CA LEU A 161 -15.05 -11.77 31.65
C LEU A 161 -14.59 -12.93 32.56
N PRO A 162 -13.49 -12.75 33.32
CA PRO A 162 -13.10 -13.68 34.39
C PRO A 162 -14.17 -13.87 35.47
N ASP A 163 -14.03 -14.94 36.24
CA ASP A 163 -14.93 -15.31 37.34
C ASP A 163 -14.72 -14.42 38.59
N ASP A 164 -15.75 -13.68 39.01
CA ASP A 164 -15.73 -12.79 40.19
C ASP A 164 -16.49 -13.33 41.42
N ASP A 165 -16.93 -14.60 41.42
CA ASP A 165 -17.72 -15.22 42.52
C ASP A 165 -17.01 -15.16 43.89
N ARG A 166 -15.68 -15.00 43.90
CA ARG A 166 -14.86 -14.88 45.13
C ARG A 166 -14.65 -13.44 45.61
N GLY A 167 -15.05 -12.44 44.83
CA GLY A 167 -14.97 -11.02 45.17
C GLY A 167 -14.37 -10.17 44.04
N THR A 168 -14.26 -8.87 44.29
CA THR A 168 -13.73 -7.91 43.32
C THR A 168 -12.31 -8.27 42.88
N ILE A 169 -12.13 -8.42 41.57
CA ILE A 169 -10.83 -8.62 40.92
C ILE A 169 -9.98 -7.35 41.07
N ALA A 170 -8.69 -7.52 41.36
CA ALA A 170 -7.70 -6.45 41.43
C ALA A 170 -6.78 -6.45 40.20
N SER A 171 -6.31 -7.64 39.78
CA SER A 171 -5.52 -7.81 38.56
C SER A 171 -5.71 -9.21 37.96
N VAL A 172 -5.45 -9.32 36.66
CA VAL A 172 -5.46 -10.58 35.90
C VAL A 172 -4.16 -10.70 35.10
N ARG A 173 -3.64 -11.93 34.95
CA ARG A 173 -2.39 -12.20 34.22
C ARG A 173 -2.49 -13.52 33.45
N ILE A 174 -1.98 -13.57 32.21
CA ILE A 174 -1.87 -14.82 31.45
C ILE A 174 -0.72 -15.66 32.02
N LEU A 175 -0.94 -16.97 32.16
CA LEU A 175 0.06 -17.93 32.65
C LEU A 175 0.55 -18.85 31.51
N ASP A 176 -0.39 -19.41 30.76
CA ASP A 176 -0.11 -20.10 29.49
C ASP A 176 -1.06 -19.52 28.44
N GLY A 177 -0.52 -19.17 27.28
CA GLY A 177 -1.30 -18.63 26.15
C GLY A 177 -2.26 -19.64 25.53
N ALA A 178 -2.93 -19.18 24.48
CA ALA A 178 -3.79 -20.01 23.62
C ALA A 178 -2.95 -20.79 22.59
N ASP A 179 -3.27 -22.06 22.33
CA ASP A 179 -2.60 -22.89 21.30
C ASP A 179 -2.65 -22.26 19.88
N TRP A 180 -3.61 -21.37 19.64
CA TRP A 180 -3.82 -20.63 18.40
C TRP A 180 -4.75 -19.42 18.64
N GLY A 181 -4.64 -18.40 17.78
CA GLY A 181 -5.14 -17.06 18.10
C GLY A 181 -4.24 -16.37 19.12
N HIS A 182 -4.73 -15.30 19.74
CA HIS A 182 -4.02 -14.58 20.80
C HIS A 182 -4.96 -14.25 21.97
N VAL A 183 -4.43 -14.19 23.20
CA VAL A 183 -5.18 -13.77 24.39
C VAL A 183 -4.38 -12.81 25.27
N SER A 184 -4.97 -11.63 25.54
CA SER A 184 -4.37 -10.54 26.31
C SER A 184 -5.30 -10.05 27.43
N VAL A 185 -4.79 -9.17 28.30
CA VAL A 185 -5.53 -8.55 29.39
C VAL A 185 -5.79 -7.07 29.06
N ASN A 186 -7.06 -6.68 29.10
CA ASN A 186 -7.49 -5.29 28.93
C ASN A 186 -7.35 -4.50 30.24
N PRO A 187 -7.23 -3.16 30.21
CA PRO A 187 -7.10 -2.32 31.42
C PRO A 187 -8.25 -2.42 32.43
N ASP A 188 -9.41 -2.95 32.04
CA ASP A 188 -10.56 -3.21 32.92
C ASP A 188 -10.54 -4.61 33.59
N ASN A 189 -9.44 -5.36 33.44
CA ASN A 189 -9.29 -6.77 33.81
C ASN A 189 -10.18 -7.77 33.03
N SER A 190 -10.86 -7.34 31.96
CA SER A 190 -11.40 -8.29 30.97
C SER A 190 -10.28 -8.89 30.11
N LEU A 191 -10.58 -10.00 29.44
CA LEU A 191 -9.65 -10.69 28.54
C LEU A 191 -10.10 -10.50 27.10
N ALA A 192 -9.20 -10.10 26.21
CA ALA A 192 -9.45 -10.09 24.77
C ALA A 192 -8.96 -11.42 24.16
N LEU A 193 -9.87 -12.18 23.53
CA LEU A 193 -9.52 -13.34 22.70
C LEU A 193 -9.61 -12.95 21.23
N VAL A 194 -8.45 -12.84 20.58
CA VAL A 194 -8.32 -12.40 19.18
C VAL A 194 -8.17 -13.63 18.28
N LEU A 195 -9.19 -13.89 17.44
CA LEU A 195 -9.20 -14.96 16.43
C LEU A 195 -9.25 -14.41 15.00
N SER A 196 -8.97 -13.11 14.82
CA SER A 196 -8.75 -12.50 13.49
C SER A 196 -7.55 -13.14 12.80
N GLY A 197 -7.58 -13.23 11.47
CA GLY A 197 -6.55 -13.95 10.70
C GLY A 197 -6.61 -15.49 10.76
N THR A 198 -7.57 -16.11 11.47
CA THR A 198 -7.71 -17.58 11.49
C THR A 198 -9.15 -18.09 11.40
N ASP A 199 -9.37 -19.15 10.61
CA ASP A 199 -10.66 -19.86 10.47
C ASP A 199 -10.76 -21.13 11.34
N THR A 200 -9.76 -21.37 12.19
CA THR A 200 -9.61 -22.55 13.05
C THR A 200 -10.81 -22.73 13.99
N GLN A 201 -11.21 -23.98 14.19
CA GLN A 201 -12.41 -24.36 14.96
C GLN A 201 -12.13 -25.53 15.89
N GLY A 202 -12.85 -25.60 17.00
CA GLY A 202 -12.74 -26.69 17.96
C GLY A 202 -12.86 -26.22 19.41
N THR A 203 -12.09 -26.85 20.30
CA THR A 203 -11.90 -26.39 21.68
C THR A 203 -10.54 -25.73 21.78
N LEU A 204 -10.51 -24.54 22.36
CA LEU A 204 -9.33 -23.80 22.75
C LEU A 204 -9.27 -23.70 24.28
N SER A 205 -8.08 -23.64 24.85
CA SER A 205 -7.86 -23.38 26.28
C SER A 205 -6.59 -22.57 26.50
N PHE A 206 -6.59 -21.78 27.56
CA PHE A 206 -5.45 -21.00 28.05
C PHE A 206 -5.53 -20.93 29.59
N ARG A 207 -4.42 -20.61 30.26
CA ARG A 207 -4.36 -20.45 31.72
C ARG A 207 -4.11 -19.00 32.10
N TYR A 208 -4.74 -18.57 33.18
CA TYR A 208 -4.63 -17.21 33.70
C TYR A 208 -4.74 -17.21 35.23
N GLU A 209 -4.10 -16.25 35.87
CA GLU A 209 -4.20 -15.96 37.30
C GLU A 209 -5.18 -14.80 37.50
N VAL A 210 -6.07 -14.93 38.47
CA VAL A 210 -6.91 -13.83 38.98
C VAL A 210 -6.45 -13.49 40.39
N THR A 211 -5.98 -12.27 40.61
CA THR A 211 -5.72 -11.73 41.96
C THR A 211 -6.91 -10.89 42.40
N TYR A 212 -7.50 -11.24 43.55
CA TYR A 212 -8.64 -10.52 44.13
C TYR A 212 -8.18 -9.41 45.09
N ALA A 213 -9.05 -8.42 45.32
CA ALA A 213 -8.80 -7.26 46.19
C ALA A 213 -8.57 -7.61 47.69
N ASN A 214 -8.66 -8.90 48.07
CA ASN A 214 -8.29 -9.41 49.39
C ASN A 214 -6.84 -9.95 49.45
N GLY A 215 -6.09 -9.94 48.35
CA GLY A 215 -4.72 -10.45 48.24
C GLY A 215 -4.60 -11.97 48.05
N GLN A 216 -5.67 -12.64 47.65
CA GLN A 216 -5.64 -14.05 47.22
C GLN A 216 -5.57 -14.14 45.69
N SER A 217 -4.82 -15.11 45.17
CA SER A 217 -4.82 -15.51 43.76
C SER A 217 -5.51 -16.85 43.55
N ASP A 218 -6.11 -17.05 42.38
CA ASP A 218 -6.50 -18.36 41.85
C ASP A 218 -5.95 -18.58 40.42
N ASP A 219 -5.29 -19.72 40.22
CA ASP A 219 -4.96 -20.28 38.91
C ASP A 219 -6.21 -20.85 38.25
N LEU A 220 -6.63 -20.26 37.13
CA LEU A 220 -7.80 -20.68 36.35
C LEU A 220 -7.41 -21.20 34.97
N THR A 221 -8.31 -21.97 34.35
CA THR A 221 -8.15 -22.50 32.98
C THR A 221 -9.42 -22.21 32.20
N ALA A 222 -9.34 -21.30 31.23
CA ALA A 222 -10.44 -21.05 30.32
C ALA A 222 -10.65 -22.24 29.38
N LYS A 223 -11.92 -22.49 29.03
CA LYS A 223 -12.29 -23.41 27.96
C LYS A 223 -13.23 -22.68 27.02
N VAL A 224 -12.84 -22.58 25.76
CA VAL A 224 -13.58 -21.85 24.74
C VAL A 224 -13.87 -22.79 23.58
N LYS A 225 -15.13 -22.86 23.17
CA LYS A 225 -15.57 -23.56 21.98
C LYS A 225 -15.64 -22.55 20.83
N VAL A 226 -14.75 -22.68 19.86
CA VAL A 226 -14.74 -21.83 18.67
C VAL A 226 -15.57 -22.49 17.58
N VAL A 227 -16.57 -21.76 17.07
CA VAL A 227 -17.41 -22.17 15.93
C VAL A 227 -17.06 -21.39 14.67
N ALA A 228 -17.46 -21.89 13.50
CA ALA A 228 -17.23 -21.24 12.22
C ALA A 228 -17.73 -19.78 12.20
N GLY A 229 -16.90 -18.89 11.64
CA GLY A 229 -17.29 -17.52 11.32
C GLY A 229 -18.42 -17.46 10.29
N GLN A 230 -19.00 -16.27 10.12
CA GLN A 230 -20.06 -16.00 9.13
C GLN A 230 -19.54 -15.36 7.82
N GLN A 231 -18.23 -15.11 7.75
CA GLN A 231 -17.49 -14.61 6.58
C GLN A 231 -16.21 -15.44 6.45
N LYS A 232 -15.95 -15.98 5.26
CA LYS A 232 -14.84 -16.93 5.05
C LYS A 232 -13.47 -16.25 5.11
N ALA A 233 -13.33 -15.03 4.58
CA ALA A 233 -12.06 -14.31 4.62
C ALA A 233 -11.81 -13.56 5.94
N GLY A 234 -12.70 -13.69 6.94
CA GLY A 234 -12.54 -13.02 8.23
C GLY A 234 -12.50 -11.49 8.13
N TRP A 235 -11.78 -10.84 9.03
CA TRP A 235 -11.41 -9.43 8.88
C TRP A 235 -10.23 -9.27 7.91
N GLY A 236 -10.13 -8.12 7.25
CA GLY A 236 -8.91 -7.73 6.55
C GLY A 236 -7.80 -7.40 7.54
N THR A 237 -6.57 -7.78 7.22
CA THR A 237 -5.36 -7.67 8.04
C THR A 237 -4.69 -6.31 8.00
N GLY A 238 -4.92 -5.49 6.97
CA GLY A 238 -4.17 -4.26 6.72
C GLY A 238 -2.83 -4.49 6.01
N ASP A 239 -2.74 -5.55 5.20
CA ASP A 239 -1.54 -5.84 4.40
C ASP A 239 -1.65 -5.16 3.02
N HIS A 240 -0.98 -4.02 2.86
CA HIS A 240 -1.14 -3.10 1.72
C HIS A 240 0.22 -2.61 1.22
N TYR A 241 0.38 -2.37 -0.08
CA TYR A 241 1.64 -1.86 -0.61
C TYR A 241 1.75 -0.32 -0.55
N THR A 242 2.32 0.21 0.55
CA THR A 242 2.67 1.63 0.69
C THR A 242 4.13 1.87 1.08
N LEU A 243 4.69 2.99 0.65
CA LEU A 243 6.03 3.45 1.01
C LEU A 243 5.98 4.47 2.18
N GLU A 244 7.15 4.94 2.62
CA GLU A 244 7.24 6.15 3.45
C GLU A 244 6.62 7.34 2.71
N THR A 245 5.96 8.26 3.43
CA THR A 245 5.38 9.48 2.86
C THR A 245 6.02 10.74 3.41
N ASP A 246 6.17 11.76 2.57
CA ASP A 246 6.64 13.08 3.01
C ASP A 246 5.57 13.89 3.77
N VAL A 247 5.92 15.12 4.15
CA VAL A 247 5.05 16.02 4.93
C VAL A 247 3.75 16.43 4.24
N ASP A 248 3.72 16.34 2.90
CA ASP A 248 2.56 16.66 2.07
C ASP A 248 1.70 15.40 1.81
N GLY A 249 2.17 14.22 2.23
CA GLY A 249 1.48 12.93 2.11
C GLY A 249 1.79 12.19 0.81
N ARG A 250 2.86 12.56 0.09
CA ARG A 250 3.31 11.92 -1.15
C ARG A 250 4.32 10.82 -0.86
N SER A 251 4.29 9.71 -1.61
CA SER A 251 5.21 8.60 -1.41
C SER A 251 6.65 8.98 -1.78
N ILE A 252 7.56 8.76 -0.83
CA ILE A 252 9.01 8.82 -1.02
C ILE A 252 9.42 7.55 -1.75
N VAL A 253 10.03 7.71 -2.93
CA VAL A 253 10.50 6.60 -3.76
C VAL A 253 12.02 6.64 -3.77
N GLU A 254 12.62 5.60 -3.21
CA GLU A 254 14.07 5.43 -3.15
C GLU A 254 14.57 4.53 -4.30
N TYR A 255 15.82 4.69 -4.70
CA TYR A 255 16.49 3.76 -5.61
C TYR A 255 17.47 2.85 -4.86
N GLY A 256 17.83 1.74 -5.48
CA GLY A 256 18.75 0.73 -4.96
C GLY A 256 20.09 0.74 -5.72
N GLU A 257 20.76 -0.40 -5.80
CA GLU A 257 22.11 -0.49 -6.40
C GLU A 257 22.07 -0.61 -7.94
N ASN A 258 20.92 -0.97 -8.52
CA ASN A 258 20.72 -1.14 -9.95
C ASN A 258 19.80 -0.04 -10.51
N HIS A 259 20.29 1.20 -10.51
CA HIS A 259 19.52 2.40 -10.86
C HIS A 259 19.98 3.06 -12.18
N ARG A 260 19.01 3.65 -12.91
CA ARG A 260 19.21 4.62 -13.99
C ARG A 260 17.94 5.47 -14.14
N LYS A 261 18.07 6.80 -14.18
CA LYS A 261 17.02 7.73 -14.63
C LYS A 261 16.98 7.75 -16.17
N VAL A 262 15.79 7.74 -16.77
CA VAL A 262 15.55 7.86 -18.22
C VAL A 262 14.59 9.02 -18.49
N TYR A 263 15.14 10.15 -18.95
CA TYR A 263 14.39 11.36 -19.30
C TYR A 263 13.91 11.30 -20.75
N VAL A 264 12.61 11.52 -20.95
CA VAL A 264 11.93 11.48 -22.25
C VAL A 264 11.08 12.73 -22.43
N SER A 265 11.17 13.35 -23.61
CA SER A 265 10.54 14.63 -23.93
C SER A 265 9.77 14.57 -25.26
N GLY A 266 8.65 15.29 -25.33
CA GLY A 266 7.94 15.60 -26.57
C GLY A 266 8.41 16.92 -27.24
N GLY A 267 9.43 17.57 -26.69
CA GLY A 267 9.98 18.85 -27.15
C GLY A 267 10.85 18.74 -28.41
N GLN A 268 11.07 19.87 -29.08
CA GLN A 268 11.84 19.90 -30.33
C GLN A 268 13.36 19.76 -30.13
N ASP A 269 13.84 19.96 -28.91
CA ASP A 269 15.26 19.82 -28.53
C ASP A 269 15.59 18.39 -28.02
N ALA A 270 14.59 17.50 -27.91
CA ALA A 270 14.75 16.11 -27.49
C ALA A 270 15.61 15.30 -28.47
N LEU A 271 16.53 14.49 -27.96
CA LEU A 271 17.52 13.79 -28.77
C LEU A 271 16.91 12.56 -29.47
N SER A 272 16.73 12.67 -30.79
CA SER A 272 16.35 11.54 -31.64
C SER A 272 17.51 10.59 -31.91
N LEU A 273 17.19 9.34 -32.30
CA LEU A 273 18.18 8.39 -32.81
C LEU A 273 19.00 8.94 -34.01
N SER A 274 18.47 9.92 -34.74
CA SER A 274 19.17 10.58 -35.84
C SER A 274 20.13 11.67 -35.37
N ASP A 275 19.82 12.34 -34.27
CA ASP A 275 20.65 13.39 -33.70
C ASP A 275 21.82 12.81 -32.90
N ILE A 276 21.58 11.73 -32.14
CA ILE A 276 22.65 10.95 -31.51
C ILE A 276 23.59 10.37 -32.59
N ALA A 277 23.06 9.78 -33.66
CA ALA A 277 23.90 9.29 -34.77
C ALA A 277 24.72 10.39 -35.45
N ARG A 278 24.19 11.62 -35.50
CA ARG A 278 24.87 12.81 -36.02
C ARG A 278 25.95 13.35 -35.08
N ILE A 279 25.80 13.19 -33.76
CA ILE A 279 26.80 13.52 -32.74
C ILE A 279 27.95 12.49 -32.80
N GLU A 280 27.62 11.20 -32.76
CA GLU A 280 28.58 10.08 -32.74
C GLU A 280 29.24 9.76 -34.10
N GLY A 281 28.75 10.36 -35.19
CA GLY A 281 29.23 10.09 -36.54
C GLY A 281 28.89 8.69 -37.08
N VAL A 282 27.90 8.02 -36.49
CA VAL A 282 27.43 6.69 -36.89
C VAL A 282 26.20 6.76 -37.81
N LYS A 283 25.53 5.63 -38.05
CA LYS A 283 24.22 5.59 -38.71
C LYS A 283 23.11 5.45 -37.67
N PRO A 284 21.92 6.04 -37.86
CA PRO A 284 20.79 5.85 -36.94
C PRO A 284 20.46 4.36 -36.73
N SER A 285 20.57 3.55 -37.78
CA SER A 285 20.37 2.09 -37.73
C SER A 285 21.47 1.30 -37.00
N ALA A 286 22.44 1.96 -36.36
CA ALA A 286 23.44 1.35 -35.47
C ALA A 286 23.16 1.67 -33.99
N ILE A 287 22.15 2.50 -33.71
CA ILE A 287 21.70 2.87 -32.37
C ILE A 287 20.41 2.12 -32.10
N ASP A 288 20.42 1.29 -31.07
CA ASP A 288 19.24 0.62 -30.51
C ASP A 288 19.21 0.81 -28.99
N GLY A 289 18.21 0.26 -28.31
CA GLY A 289 18.10 0.33 -26.86
C GLY A 289 19.30 -0.24 -26.09
N LYS A 290 20.05 -1.20 -26.66
CA LYS A 290 21.27 -1.74 -26.03
C LYS A 290 22.46 -0.84 -26.23
N TRP A 291 22.54 -0.18 -27.39
CA TRP A 291 23.51 0.90 -27.60
C TRP A 291 23.26 2.04 -26.59
N LEU A 292 22.01 2.48 -26.41
CA LEU A 292 21.65 3.50 -25.41
C LEU A 292 21.88 3.02 -23.97
N ALA A 293 21.66 1.73 -23.68
CA ALA A 293 21.99 1.15 -22.38
C ALA A 293 23.50 1.21 -22.09
N ALA A 294 24.34 1.05 -23.11
CA ALA A 294 25.81 1.08 -23.00
C ALA A 294 26.44 2.48 -23.03
N ASN A 295 25.74 3.52 -23.50
CA ASN A 295 26.18 4.91 -23.53
C ASN A 295 25.30 5.70 -22.54
N GLY A 296 25.79 5.82 -21.31
CA GLY A 296 25.01 6.22 -20.13
C GLY A 296 24.50 7.66 -20.17
N GLU A 297 25.22 8.54 -20.86
CA GLU A 297 24.97 9.98 -20.96
C GLU A 297 23.71 10.36 -21.75
N TYR A 298 23.17 9.45 -22.56
CA TYR A 298 21.95 9.67 -23.33
C TYR A 298 20.72 9.32 -22.49
N GLY A 299 19.83 10.30 -22.29
CA GLY A 299 18.65 10.17 -21.44
C GLY A 299 18.91 10.22 -19.93
N SER A 300 20.12 10.53 -19.45
CA SER A 300 20.43 10.57 -18.00
C SER A 300 20.08 11.87 -17.29
N SER A 301 19.71 12.91 -18.02
CA SER A 301 19.29 14.22 -17.49
C SER A 301 18.30 14.89 -18.43
N ALA A 302 17.60 15.94 -17.95
CA ALA A 302 16.69 16.74 -18.77
C ALA A 302 17.38 17.36 -20.01
N ASP A 303 18.61 17.88 -19.86
CA ASP A 303 19.41 18.44 -20.97
C ASP A 303 19.80 17.39 -22.05
N MET A 304 19.75 16.10 -21.69
CA MET A 304 20.04 14.97 -22.57
C MET A 304 18.80 14.09 -22.81
N ALA A 305 17.60 14.65 -22.60
CA ALA A 305 16.34 13.92 -22.74
C ALA A 305 16.17 13.37 -24.16
N LEU A 306 15.64 12.16 -24.24
CA LEU A 306 15.43 11.43 -25.49
C LEU A 306 14.06 11.75 -26.09
N ASP A 307 13.92 11.64 -27.42
CA ASP A 307 12.59 11.62 -28.03
C ASP A 307 11.81 10.36 -27.61
N GLU A 308 10.49 10.35 -27.79
CA GLU A 308 9.62 9.23 -27.41
C GLU A 308 10.07 7.88 -27.98
N THR A 309 10.68 7.85 -29.17
CA THR A 309 11.16 6.62 -29.82
C THR A 309 12.47 6.13 -29.21
N ALA A 310 13.45 7.02 -28.99
CA ALA A 310 14.73 6.70 -28.39
C ALA A 310 14.59 6.38 -26.89
N GLY A 311 13.78 7.15 -26.17
CA GLY A 311 13.48 6.98 -24.75
C GLY A 311 12.84 5.63 -24.46
N MET A 312 11.76 5.29 -25.17
CA MET A 312 11.11 3.99 -24.99
C MET A 312 11.93 2.81 -25.51
N ALA A 313 12.84 3.02 -26.48
CA ALA A 313 13.80 2.00 -26.91
C ALA A 313 14.86 1.70 -25.83
N LEU A 314 15.41 2.73 -25.18
CA LEU A 314 16.28 2.57 -24.01
C LEU A 314 15.52 1.89 -22.86
N TRP A 315 14.36 2.41 -22.49
CA TRP A 315 13.55 1.89 -21.38
C TRP A 315 13.23 0.40 -21.54
N ALA A 316 12.78 -0.02 -22.73
CA ALA A 316 12.47 -1.42 -23.01
C ALA A 316 13.71 -2.34 -23.07
N ALA A 317 14.93 -1.79 -23.22
CA ALA A 317 16.18 -2.55 -23.19
C ALA A 317 16.77 -2.72 -21.78
N ILE A 318 16.38 -1.86 -20.82
CA ILE A 318 16.79 -1.96 -19.41
C ILE A 318 15.71 -2.59 -18.51
N THR A 319 14.43 -2.55 -18.91
CA THR A 319 13.31 -3.20 -18.17
C THR A 319 12.72 -4.44 -18.86
N GLY A 320 13.07 -4.71 -20.12
CA GLY A 320 12.54 -5.83 -20.91
C GLY A 320 13.62 -6.79 -21.42
N SER A 321 13.34 -8.07 -21.67
CA SER A 321 12.11 -8.84 -21.42
C SER A 321 12.43 -10.31 -21.16
N LYS A 322 11.53 -11.00 -20.42
CA LYS A 322 11.74 -12.31 -19.75
C LYS A 322 12.64 -12.20 -18.51
N ALA A 323 12.47 -13.17 -17.59
CA ALA A 323 13.24 -13.35 -16.36
C ALA A 323 14.75 -13.57 -16.60
N LYS A 324 15.44 -12.48 -16.97
CA LYS A 324 16.84 -12.38 -17.37
C LYS A 324 17.39 -10.95 -17.22
N ALA A 325 16.54 -9.93 -17.30
CA ALA A 325 16.83 -8.67 -16.62
C ALA A 325 16.96 -8.97 -15.12
N ALA A 326 17.96 -8.39 -14.45
CA ALA A 326 17.99 -8.38 -13.00
C ALA A 326 16.94 -7.39 -12.48
N PRO A 327 16.37 -7.60 -11.29
CA PRO A 327 15.58 -6.58 -10.60
C PRO A 327 16.33 -5.24 -10.55
N ALA A 328 15.61 -4.14 -10.76
CA ALA A 328 16.20 -2.83 -11.03
C ALA A 328 15.30 -1.70 -10.51
N SER A 329 15.88 -0.72 -9.83
CA SER A 329 15.18 0.47 -9.35
C SER A 329 15.20 1.62 -10.38
N HIS A 330 15.09 1.28 -11.67
CA HIS A 330 15.16 2.26 -12.77
C HIS A 330 13.94 3.19 -12.79
N TRP A 331 14.15 4.45 -13.17
CA TRP A 331 13.12 5.50 -13.18
C TRP A 331 12.88 6.04 -14.60
N LEU A 332 11.63 6.01 -15.08
CA LEU A 332 11.19 6.66 -16.31
C LEU A 332 10.58 8.03 -15.99
N MET A 333 11.15 9.08 -16.57
CA MET A 333 10.78 10.48 -16.34
C MET A 333 10.20 11.07 -17.64
N LEU A 334 8.90 11.39 -17.68
CA LEU A 334 8.24 11.99 -18.86
C LEU A 334 8.05 13.51 -18.67
N GLU A 335 8.42 14.33 -19.66
CA GLU A 335 8.30 15.79 -19.51
C GLU A 335 6.84 16.25 -19.46
N LYS A 336 6.53 17.12 -18.49
CA LYS A 336 5.24 17.82 -18.33
C LYS A 336 4.91 18.71 -19.53
N GLY A 337 3.62 18.98 -19.72
CA GLY A 337 3.08 19.78 -20.83
C GLY A 337 2.92 19.02 -22.16
N TYR A 338 3.41 17.79 -22.27
CA TYR A 338 3.36 16.99 -23.50
C TYR A 338 2.32 15.85 -23.47
N THR A 339 1.95 15.40 -24.67
CA THR A 339 1.12 14.21 -24.92
C THR A 339 1.98 13.17 -25.63
N TYR A 340 1.89 11.92 -25.20
CA TYR A 340 2.69 10.80 -25.68
C TYR A 340 1.76 9.78 -26.35
N ASP A 341 1.81 9.74 -27.68
CA ASP A 341 0.82 9.07 -28.54
C ASP A 341 1.30 7.70 -29.08
N ASP A 342 2.56 7.33 -28.90
CA ASP A 342 3.20 6.08 -29.37
C ASP A 342 3.75 5.18 -28.24
N VAL A 343 3.65 5.60 -26.96
CA VAL A 343 3.97 4.80 -25.76
C VAL A 343 3.05 3.57 -25.63
N LYS A 344 3.53 2.44 -26.16
CA LYS A 344 2.80 1.15 -26.14
C LYS A 344 2.77 0.46 -24.77
N PHE A 345 3.84 0.62 -23.98
CA PHE A 345 3.99 -0.02 -22.67
C PHE A 345 4.94 0.81 -21.80
N LEU A 346 4.44 1.41 -20.71
CA LEU A 346 5.31 1.95 -19.65
C LEU A 346 5.90 0.80 -18.80
N VAL A 347 5.17 -0.29 -18.60
CA VAL A 347 5.65 -1.50 -17.89
C VAL A 347 5.80 -2.66 -18.86
N GLN A 348 7.01 -3.25 -18.94
CA GLN A 348 7.30 -4.43 -19.76
C GLN A 348 6.93 -5.74 -19.01
N ARG A 349 6.91 -6.88 -19.71
CA ARG A 349 6.70 -8.20 -19.09
C ARG A 349 7.97 -8.68 -18.36
N GLY A 350 7.85 -8.90 -17.06
CA GLY A 350 8.97 -9.25 -16.16
C GLY A 350 9.67 -8.02 -15.57
N THR A 351 8.97 -6.89 -15.46
CA THR A 351 9.51 -5.66 -14.85
C THR A 351 9.49 -5.81 -13.33
N GLN A 352 10.65 -5.76 -12.68
CA GLN A 352 10.78 -5.96 -11.23
C GLN A 352 11.65 -4.88 -10.60
N GLY A 353 11.13 -4.17 -9.60
CA GLY A 353 11.95 -3.38 -8.67
C GLY A 353 12.84 -4.27 -7.80
N GLU A 354 13.98 -3.75 -7.32
CA GLU A 354 14.97 -4.52 -6.54
C GLU A 354 14.39 -5.10 -5.24
N SER A 355 13.49 -4.35 -4.62
CA SER A 355 12.72 -4.72 -3.43
C SER A 355 11.41 -3.93 -3.46
N ALA A 356 10.50 -4.18 -2.52
CA ALA A 356 9.30 -3.36 -2.38
C ALA A 356 9.63 -1.89 -1.97
N LEU A 357 10.78 -1.66 -1.29
CA LEU A 357 11.30 -0.34 -0.92
C LEU A 357 12.06 0.38 -2.06
N ASN A 358 12.64 -0.37 -3.00
CA ASN A 358 13.42 0.17 -4.13
C ASN A 358 12.74 -0.19 -5.47
N PRO A 359 11.52 0.33 -5.74
CA PRO A 359 10.71 -0.05 -6.88
C PRO A 359 11.19 0.56 -8.21
N ILE A 360 10.60 0.08 -9.31
CA ILE A 360 10.57 0.80 -10.58
C ILE A 360 9.67 2.03 -10.42
N LEU A 361 10.14 3.21 -10.86
CA LEU A 361 9.33 4.43 -10.89
C LEU A 361 8.98 4.84 -12.32
N ILE A 362 7.73 5.20 -12.54
CA ILE A 362 7.25 5.84 -13.76
C ILE A 362 6.57 7.15 -13.34
N THR A 363 7.19 8.28 -13.66
CA THR A 363 6.84 9.61 -13.13
C THR A 363 7.01 10.70 -14.20
N SER A 364 6.59 11.92 -13.89
CA SER A 364 6.87 13.12 -14.70
C SER A 364 8.18 13.82 -14.30
N TYR A 365 8.62 14.81 -15.11
CA TYR A 365 9.54 15.88 -14.71
C TYR A 365 9.22 17.20 -15.43
N GLY A 366 9.81 18.32 -14.98
CA GLY A 366 9.64 19.62 -15.62
C GLY A 366 8.35 20.35 -15.22
N GLU A 367 7.93 21.31 -16.03
CA GLU A 367 6.89 22.29 -15.70
C GLU A 367 5.61 22.14 -16.54
N GLY A 368 4.46 22.44 -15.94
CA GLY A 368 3.15 22.46 -16.63
C GLY A 368 2.18 21.36 -16.20
N GLU A 369 1.22 21.04 -17.07
CA GLU A 369 0.21 19.98 -16.83
C GLU A 369 0.85 18.58 -16.88
N LYS A 370 0.25 17.59 -16.22
CA LYS A 370 0.73 16.20 -16.17
C LYS A 370 0.88 15.60 -17.59
N PRO A 371 1.91 14.75 -17.86
CA PRO A 371 2.06 14.08 -19.16
C PRO A 371 0.82 13.26 -19.51
N VAL A 372 0.36 13.33 -20.76
CA VAL A 372 -0.86 12.66 -21.21
C VAL A 372 -0.55 11.40 -21.99
N ILE A 373 -0.96 10.24 -21.47
CA ILE A 373 -0.84 8.92 -22.10
C ILE A 373 -2.17 8.57 -22.79
N THR A 374 -2.16 8.52 -24.12
CA THR A 374 -3.38 8.31 -24.92
C THR A 374 -3.60 6.85 -25.30
N GLN A 375 -2.53 6.06 -25.48
CA GLN A 375 -2.63 4.61 -25.73
C GLN A 375 -3.05 3.86 -24.46
N SER A 376 -3.96 2.89 -24.62
CA SER A 376 -4.41 2.03 -23.51
C SER A 376 -3.27 1.16 -22.98
N GLN A 377 -2.91 1.36 -21.71
CA GLN A 377 -1.88 0.58 -21.06
C GLN A 377 -2.48 -0.69 -20.46
N ILE A 378 -1.93 -1.86 -20.84
CA ILE A 378 -2.43 -3.17 -20.38
C ILE A 378 -1.26 -4.05 -19.94
N TYR A 379 -1.14 -4.29 -18.64
CA TYR A 379 -0.09 -5.10 -18.03
C TYR A 379 -0.69 -6.42 -17.53
N ASN A 380 -0.22 -7.53 -18.09
CA ASN A 380 -0.76 -8.87 -17.83
C ASN A 380 0.41 -9.88 -17.80
N SER A 381 1.08 -9.91 -16.66
CA SER A 381 2.28 -10.68 -16.37
C SER A 381 2.41 -10.87 -14.86
N PRO A 382 2.44 -12.09 -14.31
CA PRO A 382 2.60 -12.29 -12.87
C PRO A 382 4.04 -11.96 -12.42
N ASP A 383 5.01 -12.06 -13.33
CA ASP A 383 6.42 -11.72 -13.10
C ASP A 383 6.69 -10.20 -12.93
N ASN A 384 5.65 -9.37 -12.83
CA ASN A 384 5.77 -7.93 -12.61
C ASN A 384 5.61 -7.60 -11.12
N ALA A 385 6.59 -6.93 -10.51
CA ALA A 385 6.59 -6.64 -9.09
C ALA A 385 7.26 -5.29 -8.75
N ASN A 386 6.83 -4.65 -7.66
CA ASN A 386 7.45 -3.45 -7.07
C ASN A 386 7.50 -2.27 -8.06
N ILE A 387 6.34 -1.71 -8.40
CA ILE A 387 6.17 -0.69 -9.45
C ILE A 387 5.34 0.48 -8.92
N VAL A 388 5.89 1.70 -9.02
CA VAL A 388 5.21 2.97 -8.75
C VAL A 388 4.90 3.68 -10.07
N ILE A 389 3.65 4.09 -10.27
CA ILE A 389 3.20 4.93 -11.38
C ILE A 389 2.59 6.20 -10.80
N ARG A 390 3.20 7.37 -11.06
CA ARG A 390 2.71 8.64 -10.51
C ARG A 390 2.73 9.86 -11.41
N ASP A 391 1.89 10.84 -11.08
CA ASP A 391 1.84 12.18 -11.69
C ASP A 391 1.65 12.17 -13.24
N LEU A 392 0.85 11.21 -13.73
CA LEU A 392 0.49 11.05 -15.15
C LEU A 392 -1.03 11.19 -15.37
N THR A 393 -1.42 11.61 -16.57
CA THR A 393 -2.83 11.55 -17.03
C THR A 393 -3.02 10.39 -18.00
N PHE A 394 -4.01 9.53 -17.77
CA PHE A 394 -4.38 8.43 -18.68
C PHE A 394 -5.73 8.70 -19.35
N THR A 395 -5.75 8.82 -20.69
CA THR A 395 -7.01 8.94 -21.46
C THR A 395 -7.37 7.68 -22.24
N GLY A 396 -6.44 6.74 -22.40
CA GLY A 396 -6.68 5.41 -23.00
C GLY A 396 -7.08 4.32 -21.99
N GLY A 397 -7.14 4.66 -20.71
CA GLY A 397 -7.32 3.71 -19.60
C GLY A 397 -6.03 2.96 -19.25
N LEU A 398 -5.96 2.53 -17.99
CA LEU A 398 -4.85 1.79 -17.38
C LEU A 398 -5.40 0.48 -16.81
N LYS A 399 -4.85 -0.66 -17.22
CA LYS A 399 -5.36 -2.00 -16.87
C LYS A 399 -4.23 -2.89 -16.39
N ILE A 400 -4.14 -3.05 -15.08
CA ILE A 400 -3.22 -3.96 -14.41
C ILE A 400 -4.02 -5.24 -14.14
N MET A 401 -3.57 -6.35 -14.72
CA MET A 401 -4.37 -7.59 -14.87
C MET A 401 -3.73 -8.82 -14.22
N GLN A 402 -2.45 -8.72 -13.84
CA GLN A 402 -1.67 -9.63 -12.99
C GLN A 402 -0.42 -8.89 -12.46
N GLY A 403 0.14 -9.32 -11.33
CA GLY A 403 1.42 -8.88 -10.77
C GLY A 403 1.32 -8.56 -9.27
N SER A 404 2.37 -8.02 -8.66
CA SER A 404 2.34 -7.60 -7.25
C SER A 404 2.94 -6.21 -7.00
N ASN A 405 2.66 -5.63 -5.83
CA ASN A 405 3.20 -4.37 -5.34
C ASN A 405 3.11 -3.24 -6.38
N TYR A 406 1.86 -2.87 -6.71
CA TYR A 406 1.53 -1.80 -7.63
C TYR A 406 0.99 -0.58 -6.87
N LEU A 407 1.80 0.49 -6.83
CA LEU A 407 1.43 1.76 -6.23
C LEU A 407 1.09 2.78 -7.33
N VAL A 408 -0.15 3.24 -7.34
CA VAL A 408 -0.67 4.22 -8.30
C VAL A 408 -1.05 5.49 -7.54
N GLU A 409 -0.28 6.56 -7.73
CA GLU A 409 -0.37 7.78 -6.94
C GLU A 409 -0.44 9.05 -7.81
N GLU A 410 -1.17 10.10 -7.40
CA GLU A 410 -1.26 11.37 -8.15
C GLU A 410 -1.71 11.22 -9.63
N VAL A 411 -2.34 10.11 -10.03
CA VAL A 411 -2.73 9.90 -11.43
C VAL A 411 -4.09 10.51 -11.74
N SER A 412 -4.26 10.96 -12.98
CA SER A 412 -5.51 11.55 -13.47
C SER A 412 -6.14 10.64 -14.53
N ILE A 413 -7.18 9.88 -14.16
CA ILE A 413 -7.89 8.96 -15.06
C ILE A 413 -9.04 9.70 -15.76
N ARG A 414 -9.16 9.54 -17.09
CA ARG A 414 -10.13 10.25 -17.95
C ARG A 414 -10.70 9.32 -19.04
N ARG A 415 -11.97 9.52 -19.40
CA ARG A 415 -12.71 8.84 -20.51
C ARG A 415 -12.88 7.31 -20.35
N GLU A 416 -11.79 6.58 -20.21
CA GLU A 416 -11.75 5.12 -20.08
C GLU A 416 -11.38 4.68 -18.64
N THR A 417 -11.76 3.44 -18.32
CA THR A 417 -11.68 2.85 -16.97
C THR A 417 -10.25 2.54 -16.50
N LEU A 418 -9.98 2.78 -15.21
CA LEU A 418 -8.87 2.15 -14.47
C LEU A 418 -9.26 0.72 -14.05
N THR A 419 -8.37 -0.24 -14.18
CA THR A 419 -8.62 -1.64 -13.78
C THR A 419 -7.45 -2.22 -13.00
N ALA A 420 -7.77 -2.87 -11.88
CA ALA A 420 -6.89 -3.77 -11.13
C ALA A 420 -7.54 -5.16 -11.07
N LYS A 421 -6.86 -6.17 -11.58
CA LYS A 421 -7.30 -7.57 -11.47
C LYS A 421 -6.12 -8.48 -11.23
N GLY A 422 -6.29 -9.53 -10.42
CA GLY A 422 -5.24 -10.52 -10.19
C GLY A 422 -3.97 -9.92 -9.58
N VAL A 423 -4.11 -8.82 -8.84
CA VAL A 423 -2.99 -8.07 -8.25
C VAL A 423 -2.92 -8.36 -6.75
N ASP A 424 -1.70 -8.60 -6.29
CA ASP A 424 -1.33 -8.75 -4.89
C ASP A 424 -0.67 -7.45 -4.41
N GLY A 425 -1.27 -6.74 -3.45
CA GLY A 425 -0.82 -5.40 -3.04
C GLY A 425 -1.05 -4.34 -4.12
N PHE A 426 -2.30 -3.95 -4.35
CA PHE A 426 -2.66 -2.82 -5.23
C PHE A 426 -3.12 -1.61 -4.41
N THR A 427 -2.43 -0.49 -4.58
CA THR A 427 -2.77 0.78 -3.92
C THR A 427 -3.08 1.86 -4.95
N LEU A 428 -4.24 2.50 -4.80
CA LEU A 428 -4.61 3.74 -5.48
C LEU A 428 -4.76 4.86 -4.44
N ARG A 429 -3.86 5.84 -4.44
CA ARG A 429 -3.86 6.96 -3.50
C ARG A 429 -3.71 8.32 -4.15
N ASN A 430 -4.20 9.37 -3.49
CA ASN A 430 -3.99 10.78 -3.87
C ASN A 430 -4.34 11.09 -5.35
N SER A 431 -5.23 10.30 -5.97
CA SER A 431 -5.47 10.28 -7.42
C SER A 431 -6.90 10.72 -7.76
N ASP A 432 -7.14 11.04 -9.04
CA ASP A 432 -8.40 11.63 -9.47
C ASP A 432 -9.00 10.97 -10.73
N ILE A 433 -10.26 10.56 -10.64
CA ILE A 433 -10.98 9.80 -11.66
C ILE A 433 -12.19 10.61 -12.10
N ILE A 434 -12.10 11.25 -13.28
CA ILE A 434 -13.00 12.33 -13.67
C ILE A 434 -13.43 12.16 -15.14
N ASP A 435 -14.71 12.40 -15.44
CA ASP A 435 -15.26 12.35 -16.81
C ASP A 435 -14.99 10.99 -17.50
N VAL A 436 -15.11 9.89 -16.75
CA VAL A 436 -14.96 8.52 -17.26
C VAL A 436 -16.30 8.06 -17.84
N PHE A 437 -16.53 8.44 -19.09
CA PHE A 437 -17.68 8.01 -19.90
C PHE A 437 -17.29 7.88 -21.38
N ARG A 438 -17.99 7.00 -22.11
CA ARG A 438 -17.78 6.79 -23.54
C ARG A 438 -18.32 7.98 -24.35
N THR A 439 -17.51 8.48 -25.27
CA THR A 439 -17.89 9.57 -26.20
C THR A 439 -18.72 9.07 -27.38
N GLU A 440 -18.54 7.82 -27.78
CA GLU A 440 -19.28 7.13 -28.84
C GLU A 440 -19.84 5.80 -28.33
N SER A 441 -20.86 5.27 -28.99
CA SER A 441 -21.49 4.01 -28.59
C SER A 441 -20.94 2.82 -29.37
N GLU A 442 -20.66 1.74 -28.65
CA GLU A 442 -20.34 0.40 -29.18
C GLU A 442 -21.49 -0.19 -30.03
N THR A 443 -22.66 0.45 -30.03
CA THR A 443 -23.92 -0.07 -30.59
C THR A 443 -24.65 0.96 -31.46
N LYS A 444 -25.18 0.51 -32.61
CA LYS A 444 -25.51 1.39 -33.77
C LYS A 444 -26.84 2.15 -33.70
N ASP A 445 -27.79 1.70 -32.88
CA ASP A 445 -29.16 2.23 -32.87
C ASP A 445 -29.48 3.06 -31.62
N PHE A 446 -28.94 2.65 -30.47
CA PHE A 446 -29.10 3.27 -29.15
C PHE A 446 -27.95 2.83 -28.23
N TRP A 447 -27.75 3.55 -27.13
CA TRP A 447 -26.78 3.20 -26.09
C TRP A 447 -27.22 1.95 -25.33
N GLN A 448 -26.76 0.75 -25.72
CA GLN A 448 -27.06 -0.49 -24.99
C GLN A 448 -26.36 -0.51 -23.62
N PRO A 449 -27.08 -0.48 -22.48
CA PRO A 449 -26.45 -0.14 -21.20
C PRO A 449 -25.41 -1.15 -20.68
N HIS A 450 -25.59 -2.45 -20.94
CA HIS A 450 -24.62 -3.47 -20.54
C HIS A 450 -23.35 -3.46 -21.40
N VAL A 451 -23.48 -3.21 -22.71
CA VAL A 451 -22.36 -3.23 -23.66
C VAL A 451 -21.51 -1.96 -23.50
N ASN A 452 -22.16 -0.80 -23.36
CA ASN A 452 -21.50 0.50 -23.24
C ASN A 452 -21.07 0.83 -21.81
N ARG A 453 -21.16 -0.13 -20.87
CA ARG A 453 -20.82 0.08 -19.45
C ARG A 453 -19.39 0.61 -19.33
N THR A 454 -19.20 1.50 -18.36
CA THR A 454 -17.88 2.00 -17.97
C THR A 454 -17.96 2.44 -16.51
N SER A 455 -16.92 2.12 -15.75
CA SER A 455 -16.76 2.56 -14.36
C SER A 455 -15.45 3.33 -14.24
N GLY A 456 -15.31 4.11 -13.17
CA GLY A 456 -14.10 4.89 -12.92
C GLY A 456 -12.94 3.96 -12.58
N PHE A 457 -13.15 3.14 -11.56
CA PHE A 457 -12.28 2.01 -11.19
C PHE A 457 -13.07 0.70 -11.22
N TYR A 458 -12.43 -0.38 -11.68
CA TYR A 458 -12.91 -1.75 -11.60
C TYR A 458 -11.84 -2.64 -10.93
N ALA A 459 -12.19 -3.26 -9.80
CA ALA A 459 -11.33 -4.16 -9.04
C ALA A 459 -11.94 -5.57 -8.91
N ASN A 460 -11.19 -6.62 -9.22
CA ASN A 460 -11.64 -8.01 -9.20
C ASN A 460 -10.50 -8.97 -8.90
N ASP A 461 -10.69 -9.94 -7.99
CA ASP A 461 -9.69 -11.00 -7.76
C ASP A 461 -8.31 -10.42 -7.33
N ASN A 462 -8.31 -9.46 -6.40
CA ASN A 462 -7.10 -8.81 -5.85
C ASN A 462 -6.99 -9.04 -4.33
N GLU A 463 -5.76 -9.08 -3.81
CA GLU A 463 -5.43 -9.19 -2.39
C GLU A 463 -4.68 -7.90 -1.96
N GLY A 464 -4.85 -7.45 -0.71
CA GLY A 464 -4.22 -6.22 -0.20
C GLY A 464 -4.62 -4.94 -0.95
N LEU A 465 -5.93 -4.75 -1.16
CA LEU A 465 -6.47 -3.68 -2.00
C LEU A 465 -6.74 -2.40 -1.20
N LEU A 466 -5.89 -1.39 -1.38
CA LEU A 466 -6.02 -0.07 -0.76
C LEU A 466 -6.49 1.01 -1.75
N VAL A 467 -7.52 1.76 -1.39
CA VAL A 467 -8.06 2.89 -2.17
C VAL A 467 -8.31 4.07 -1.22
N GLU A 468 -7.41 5.06 -1.22
CA GLU A 468 -7.40 6.13 -0.21
C GLU A 468 -7.22 7.56 -0.74
N ASN A 469 -7.87 8.55 -0.12
CA ASN A 469 -7.78 9.98 -0.47
C ASN A 469 -7.89 10.28 -1.99
N ASN A 470 -8.82 9.61 -2.69
CA ASN A 470 -9.06 9.83 -4.12
C ASN A 470 -10.29 10.71 -4.36
N PHE A 471 -10.27 11.47 -5.45
CA PHE A 471 -11.41 12.25 -5.94
C PHE A 471 -12.03 11.60 -7.19
N VAL A 472 -13.22 11.02 -7.05
CA VAL A 472 -13.95 10.35 -8.13
C VAL A 472 -15.20 11.15 -8.47
N ASP A 473 -15.35 11.58 -9.72
CA ASP A 473 -16.43 12.48 -10.14
C ASP A 473 -16.94 12.19 -11.56
N HIS A 474 -18.23 12.43 -11.80
CA HIS A 474 -18.86 12.40 -13.14
C HIS A 474 -18.51 11.14 -13.95
N THR A 475 -18.80 9.98 -13.36
CA THR A 475 -18.40 8.68 -13.91
C THR A 475 -19.61 7.91 -14.43
N GLY A 476 -19.50 7.38 -15.66
CA GLY A 476 -20.44 6.43 -16.25
C GLY A 476 -21.60 7.02 -17.07
N TRP A 477 -21.65 8.35 -17.26
CA TRP A 477 -22.70 9.08 -17.99
C TRP A 477 -22.18 10.44 -18.49
N ALA A 478 -22.86 11.06 -19.46
CA ALA A 478 -22.50 12.36 -20.04
C ALA A 478 -23.65 13.38 -19.90
N ASP A 479 -23.35 14.65 -19.61
CA ASP A 479 -24.36 15.70 -19.33
C ASP A 479 -25.44 15.86 -20.41
N ASN A 480 -25.10 15.63 -21.67
CA ASN A 480 -25.99 15.80 -22.81
C ASN A 480 -26.80 14.53 -23.16
N TYR A 481 -26.85 13.51 -22.28
CA TYR A 481 -27.54 12.25 -22.54
C TYR A 481 -29.03 12.40 -22.87
N LYS A 482 -29.64 11.29 -23.30
CA LYS A 482 -31.08 11.19 -23.56
C LYS A 482 -31.63 10.03 -22.76
N ALA A 483 -32.70 10.28 -21.98
CA ALA A 483 -33.30 9.26 -21.13
C ALA A 483 -33.86 8.05 -21.91
N ASN A 484 -34.16 8.22 -23.20
CA ASN A 484 -34.56 7.14 -24.12
C ASN A 484 -33.37 6.47 -24.84
N LEU A 485 -32.17 6.51 -24.25
CA LEU A 485 -30.94 5.89 -24.75
C LEU A 485 -30.50 6.31 -26.18
N SER A 486 -31.06 7.39 -26.73
CA SER A 486 -30.77 7.83 -28.10
C SER A 486 -29.33 8.29 -28.29
N LEU A 487 -28.69 7.84 -29.39
CA LEU A 487 -27.36 8.31 -29.85
C LEU A 487 -27.31 9.81 -30.23
N SER A 488 -28.43 10.53 -30.14
CA SER A 488 -28.49 12.00 -30.25
C SER A 488 -28.04 12.75 -28.98
N GLY A 489 -27.62 12.03 -27.95
CA GLY A 489 -26.84 12.52 -26.82
C GLY A 489 -25.71 11.54 -26.47
N GLY A 490 -24.83 11.94 -25.56
CA GLY A 490 -23.78 11.08 -25.01
C GLY A 490 -24.32 10.00 -24.07
N GLN A 491 -23.40 9.26 -23.44
CA GLN A 491 -23.70 8.09 -22.63
C GLN A 491 -24.78 8.36 -21.55
N PRO A 492 -25.92 7.64 -21.57
CA PRO A 492 -26.88 7.62 -20.47
C PRO A 492 -26.32 6.89 -19.25
N PRO A 493 -26.78 7.25 -18.03
CA PRO A 493 -26.48 6.48 -16.82
C PRO A 493 -27.07 5.07 -16.91
N SER A 494 -26.43 4.09 -16.27
CA SER A 494 -26.91 2.72 -16.22
C SER A 494 -26.61 2.04 -14.88
N MET A 495 -27.37 1.01 -14.53
CA MET A 495 -27.08 0.17 -13.36
C MET A 495 -25.73 -0.59 -13.43
N TYR A 496 -25.08 -0.62 -14.59
CA TYR A 496 -23.78 -1.28 -14.78
C TYR A 496 -22.59 -0.31 -14.61
N SER A 497 -22.79 0.99 -14.74
CA SER A 497 -21.75 2.03 -14.64
C SER A 497 -21.67 2.60 -13.21
N GLN A 498 -20.52 2.49 -12.53
CA GLN A 498 -20.32 2.98 -11.15
C GLN A 498 -19.11 3.92 -11.06
N GLY A 499 -19.00 4.70 -9.97
CA GLY A 499 -17.73 5.36 -9.62
C GLY A 499 -16.63 4.32 -9.40
N LEU A 500 -16.81 3.49 -8.39
CA LEU A 500 -15.97 2.34 -8.03
C LEU A 500 -16.80 1.06 -8.13
N TYR A 501 -16.33 0.06 -8.88
CA TYR A 501 -16.87 -1.31 -8.85
C TYR A 501 -15.80 -2.24 -8.30
N LEU A 502 -15.94 -2.63 -7.03
CA LEU A 502 -15.04 -3.56 -6.34
C LEU A 502 -15.80 -4.89 -6.19
N SER A 503 -15.34 -5.90 -6.91
CA SER A 503 -15.99 -7.21 -7.06
C SER A 503 -16.00 -8.04 -5.77
N TYR A 504 -16.74 -9.16 -5.79
CA TYR A 504 -17.06 -10.01 -4.63
C TYR A 504 -15.87 -10.85 -4.13
N ASP A 505 -14.78 -10.86 -4.88
CA ASP A 505 -13.63 -11.76 -4.80
C ASP A 505 -12.30 -11.02 -4.54
N ASN A 506 -12.35 -9.75 -4.14
CA ASN A 506 -11.19 -9.09 -3.55
C ASN A 506 -11.09 -9.46 -2.05
N THR A 507 -9.87 -9.55 -1.51
CA THR A 507 -9.57 -9.78 -0.08
C THR A 507 -8.72 -8.65 0.50
N ASP A 508 -8.83 -8.45 1.81
CA ASP A 508 -8.21 -7.35 2.57
C ASP A 508 -8.37 -5.98 1.89
N LEU A 509 -9.63 -5.60 1.65
CA LEU A 509 -9.97 -4.33 1.00
C LEU A 509 -10.08 -3.21 2.04
N THR A 510 -9.36 -2.11 1.84
CA THR A 510 -9.52 -0.85 2.58
C THR A 510 -9.86 0.29 1.63
N LEU A 511 -11.03 0.92 1.84
CA LEU A 511 -11.52 2.08 1.09
C LEU A 511 -11.70 3.25 2.07
N ARG A 512 -10.78 4.22 2.08
CA ARG A 512 -10.81 5.32 3.08
C ARG A 512 -10.65 6.74 2.52
N ASP A 513 -11.27 7.71 3.18
CA ASP A 513 -11.04 9.14 2.97
C ASP A 513 -11.33 9.65 1.53
N ASN A 514 -12.05 8.87 0.71
CA ASN A 514 -12.32 9.23 -0.69
C ASN A 514 -13.55 10.12 -0.81
N ILE A 515 -13.51 11.09 -1.73
CA ILE A 515 -14.71 11.78 -2.22
C ILE A 515 -15.17 11.08 -3.49
N VAL A 516 -16.33 10.43 -3.45
CA VAL A 516 -16.93 9.76 -4.62
C VAL A 516 -18.27 10.41 -4.93
N MET A 517 -18.33 11.17 -6.03
CA MET A 517 -19.50 11.98 -6.37
C MET A 517 -20.01 11.84 -7.81
N ARG A 518 -21.27 12.26 -8.00
CA ARG A 518 -21.93 12.41 -9.31
C ARG A 518 -21.83 11.20 -10.26
N SER A 519 -21.78 9.98 -9.72
CA SER A 519 -21.70 8.73 -10.48
C SER A 519 -23.05 8.30 -11.08
N ALA A 520 -23.00 7.48 -12.14
CA ALA A 520 -24.17 7.03 -12.91
C ALA A 520 -25.10 6.07 -12.14
N SER A 521 -24.57 5.21 -11.29
CA SER A 521 -25.33 4.32 -10.40
C SER A 521 -24.77 4.42 -8.98
N PHE A 522 -24.04 3.41 -8.48
CA PHE A 522 -23.37 3.52 -7.18
C PHE A 522 -22.18 4.48 -7.23
N GLY A 523 -21.92 5.17 -6.13
CA GLY A 523 -20.61 5.75 -5.84
C GLY A 523 -19.59 4.62 -5.74
N ALA A 524 -19.77 3.71 -4.78
CA ALA A 524 -19.00 2.46 -4.70
C ALA A 524 -19.89 1.21 -4.57
N GLN A 525 -19.51 0.13 -5.24
CA GLN A 525 -19.91 -1.22 -4.86
C GLN A 525 -18.71 -1.92 -4.21
N VAL A 526 -18.81 -2.28 -2.93
CA VAL A 526 -17.75 -2.96 -2.15
C VAL A 526 -18.19 -4.41 -1.94
N ARG A 527 -18.29 -5.17 -3.03
CA ARG A 527 -19.00 -6.46 -3.02
C ARG A 527 -18.30 -7.51 -2.17
N SER A 528 -16.99 -7.43 -1.99
CA SER A 528 -16.17 -8.28 -1.11
C SER A 528 -16.47 -8.10 0.39
N GLY A 529 -16.94 -6.92 0.80
CA GLY A 529 -16.69 -6.45 2.18
C GLY A 529 -15.28 -5.86 2.32
N GLY A 530 -14.84 -5.61 3.55
CA GLY A 530 -13.59 -4.89 3.87
C GLY A 530 -13.81 -3.73 4.84
N VAL A 531 -12.77 -2.91 5.03
CA VAL A 531 -12.85 -1.64 5.76
C VAL A 531 -13.31 -0.54 4.80
N VAL A 532 -14.33 0.22 5.20
CA VAL A 532 -14.88 1.36 4.45
C VAL A 532 -15.03 2.52 5.44
N GLU A 533 -14.07 3.45 5.45
CA GLU A 533 -13.96 4.49 6.49
C GLU A 533 -13.93 5.91 5.91
N ASN A 534 -14.57 6.88 6.57
CA ASN A 534 -14.45 8.32 6.28
C ASN A 534 -14.70 8.74 4.80
N ASN A 535 -15.39 7.93 4.00
CA ASN A 535 -15.66 8.31 2.60
C ASN A 535 -16.88 9.24 2.51
N LEU A 536 -16.83 10.19 1.58
CA LEU A 536 -17.95 11.03 1.19
C LEU A 536 -18.60 10.52 -0.09
N PHE A 537 -19.83 9.99 0.01
CA PHE A 537 -20.65 9.57 -1.12
C PHE A 537 -21.68 10.66 -1.46
N LEU A 538 -21.35 11.53 -2.41
CA LEU A 538 -22.09 12.76 -2.71
C LEU A 538 -22.82 12.73 -4.06
N ASP A 539 -24.13 12.95 -4.07
CA ASP A 539 -24.92 13.11 -5.31
C ASP A 539 -24.77 11.93 -6.27
N ASN A 540 -24.81 10.71 -5.74
CA ASN A 540 -24.81 9.47 -6.51
C ASN A 540 -26.25 8.93 -6.66
N ASN A 541 -26.48 8.05 -7.63
CA ASN A 541 -27.79 7.40 -7.83
C ASN A 541 -28.03 6.32 -6.76
N ALA A 542 -26.95 5.69 -6.28
CA ALA A 542 -26.85 5.07 -4.96
C ALA A 542 -25.52 5.49 -4.30
N GLY A 543 -25.48 5.64 -2.97
CA GLY A 543 -24.22 5.94 -2.26
C GLY A 543 -23.22 4.78 -2.35
N VAL A 544 -23.46 3.74 -1.54
CA VAL A 544 -22.57 2.58 -1.41
C VAL A 544 -23.33 1.25 -1.33
N ASN A 545 -22.69 0.12 -1.68
CA ASN A 545 -23.13 -1.19 -1.18
C ASN A 545 -21.94 -1.99 -0.62
N PHE A 546 -22.23 -2.91 0.29
CA PHE A 546 -21.24 -3.81 0.89
C PHE A 546 -21.87 -5.18 1.11
N LEU A 547 -21.31 -6.21 0.45
CA LEU A 547 -22.02 -7.48 0.24
C LEU A 547 -21.34 -8.72 0.85
N GLY A 548 -20.10 -8.64 1.35
CA GLY A 548 -19.44 -9.78 2.03
C GLY A 548 -19.18 -11.00 1.13
N GLY A 549 -18.81 -10.77 -0.13
CA GLY A 549 -18.58 -11.85 -1.10
C GLY A 549 -19.85 -12.58 -1.54
N ASP A 550 -20.90 -11.84 -1.89
CA ASP A 550 -22.13 -12.37 -2.47
C ASP A 550 -22.00 -12.47 -4.01
N ASP A 551 -21.82 -13.69 -4.54
CA ASP A 551 -21.82 -14.01 -5.98
C ASP A 551 -23.21 -14.42 -6.52
N MET A 552 -24.27 -14.26 -5.70
CA MET A 552 -25.65 -14.76 -5.88
C MET A 552 -25.85 -16.28 -5.73
N LYS A 553 -24.79 -17.10 -5.62
CA LYS A 553 -24.87 -18.57 -5.46
C LYS A 553 -24.37 -19.01 -4.09
N THR A 554 -23.31 -18.37 -3.59
CA THR A 554 -22.74 -18.48 -2.26
C THR A 554 -22.90 -17.14 -1.51
N TYR A 555 -22.84 -17.20 -0.19
CA TYR A 555 -22.96 -16.03 0.68
C TYR A 555 -21.88 -16.12 1.75
N GLY A 556 -21.23 -15.01 2.06
CA GLY A 556 -20.21 -14.95 3.11
C GLY A 556 -18.84 -15.47 2.67
N ALA A 557 -18.48 -15.30 1.38
CA ALA A 557 -17.19 -15.75 0.86
C ALA A 557 -16.07 -14.74 1.09
N GLY A 558 -16.41 -13.45 1.23
CA GLY A 558 -15.46 -12.35 1.41
C GLY A 558 -15.21 -12.02 2.88
N ASN A 559 -14.89 -10.76 3.16
CA ASN A 559 -14.56 -10.28 4.49
C ASN A 559 -15.81 -9.85 5.30
N TYR A 560 -15.64 -9.79 6.63
CA TYR A 560 -16.47 -8.91 7.47
C TYR A 560 -16.34 -7.46 6.98
N THR A 561 -17.36 -6.64 7.26
CA THR A 561 -17.37 -5.24 6.85
C THR A 561 -17.36 -4.34 8.07
N LEU A 562 -16.45 -3.37 8.09
CA LEU A 562 -16.47 -2.24 9.01
C LEU A 562 -16.78 -0.99 8.18
N LEU A 563 -17.96 -0.42 8.38
CA LEU A 563 -18.37 0.86 7.81
C LEU A 563 -18.25 1.91 8.92
N SER A 564 -17.26 2.80 8.85
CA SER A 564 -16.92 3.75 9.93
C SER A 564 -16.95 5.20 9.44
N GLY A 565 -17.65 6.12 10.12
CA GLY A 565 -17.52 7.57 9.90
C GLY A 565 -17.93 8.13 8.51
N ASN A 566 -18.49 7.32 7.61
CA ASN A 566 -18.79 7.74 6.24
C ASN A 566 -20.00 8.68 6.17
N VAL A 567 -19.99 9.62 5.22
CA VAL A 567 -21.13 10.51 4.94
C VAL A 567 -21.73 10.20 3.57
N ILE A 568 -23.05 10.02 3.53
CA ILE A 568 -23.84 9.78 2.31
C ILE A 568 -24.87 10.90 2.19
N THR A 569 -24.77 11.74 1.15
CA THR A 569 -25.66 12.90 0.98
C THR A 569 -25.98 13.23 -0.49
N SER A 570 -27.17 13.76 -0.74
CA SER A 570 -27.79 13.96 -2.07
C SER A 570 -28.01 12.66 -2.86
N GLY A 571 -29.29 12.36 -3.18
CA GLY A 571 -29.66 11.33 -4.15
C GLY A 571 -29.84 11.92 -5.55
N ALA A 572 -29.08 11.45 -6.53
CA ALA A 572 -28.87 12.16 -7.80
C ALA A 572 -30.04 12.23 -8.79
N HIS A 573 -30.93 11.23 -8.80
CA HIS A 573 -32.04 11.12 -9.76
C HIS A 573 -31.64 11.17 -11.25
N ARG A 574 -30.50 10.55 -11.63
CA ARG A 574 -30.11 10.39 -13.04
C ARG A 574 -30.94 9.26 -13.67
N GLU A 575 -32.12 9.60 -14.21
CA GLU A 575 -33.11 8.64 -14.71
C GLU A 575 -33.03 8.39 -16.23
N VAL A 576 -33.21 7.12 -16.62
CA VAL A 576 -33.53 6.71 -18.00
C VAL A 576 -34.97 6.23 -18.09
N THR A 577 -35.66 6.57 -19.18
CA THR A 577 -37.04 6.14 -19.48
C THR A 577 -37.10 4.81 -20.20
N GLU A 578 -35.98 4.35 -20.77
CA GLU A 578 -35.86 3.09 -21.51
C GLU A 578 -34.64 2.30 -21.03
N GLY A 579 -34.74 0.96 -21.01
CA GLY A 579 -33.69 0.05 -20.59
C GLY A 579 -33.53 -0.14 -19.06
N PRO A 580 -32.54 -0.94 -18.64
CA PRO A 580 -32.25 -1.23 -17.23
C PRO A 580 -31.71 0.00 -16.48
N ARG A 581 -32.58 0.62 -15.67
CA ARG A 581 -32.23 1.71 -14.74
C ARG A 581 -31.69 1.17 -13.42
N GLY A 582 -30.77 1.92 -12.80
CA GLY A 582 -30.31 1.64 -11.44
C GLY A 582 -31.24 2.23 -10.36
N ALA A 583 -30.69 2.34 -9.15
CA ALA A 583 -31.25 3.22 -8.13
C ALA A 583 -31.21 4.70 -8.59
N LEU A 584 -32.03 5.54 -7.93
CA LEU A 584 -32.09 6.99 -8.14
C LEU A 584 -31.75 7.78 -6.87
N SER A 585 -31.91 7.16 -5.70
CA SER A 585 -31.75 7.79 -4.38
C SER A 585 -31.59 6.79 -3.24
N MET A 586 -30.81 5.72 -3.45
CA MET A 586 -30.48 4.76 -2.39
C MET A 586 -29.25 5.25 -1.59
N GLY A 587 -29.28 5.20 -0.26
CA GLY A 587 -28.09 5.56 0.53
C GLY A 587 -27.07 4.42 0.54
N ALA A 588 -27.35 3.38 1.32
CA ALA A 588 -26.54 2.17 1.46
C ALA A 588 -27.35 0.86 1.31
N ASP A 589 -26.73 -0.18 0.77
CA ASP A 589 -27.29 -1.55 0.69
C ASP A 589 -26.32 -2.58 1.30
N ASN A 590 -26.72 -3.16 2.45
CA ASN A 590 -25.96 -4.13 3.23
C ASN A 590 -26.43 -5.57 2.91
N SER A 591 -25.55 -6.36 2.30
CA SER A 591 -25.72 -7.82 2.18
C SER A 591 -24.62 -8.63 2.89
N GLY A 592 -23.69 -7.98 3.58
CA GLY A 592 -22.70 -8.63 4.43
C GLY A 592 -23.33 -9.31 5.66
N ARG A 593 -22.65 -10.33 6.18
CA ARG A 593 -22.96 -10.97 7.45
C ARG A 593 -22.09 -10.38 8.55
N LEU A 594 -22.69 -10.11 9.72
CA LEU A 594 -22.01 -9.55 10.90
C LEU A 594 -21.22 -8.27 10.60
N THR A 595 -21.76 -7.45 9.70
CA THR A 595 -21.27 -6.10 9.40
C THR A 595 -21.35 -5.22 10.64
N THR A 596 -20.33 -4.41 10.88
CA THR A 596 -20.30 -3.36 11.89
C THR A 596 -20.47 -2.02 11.18
N MET A 597 -21.42 -1.20 11.65
CA MET A 597 -21.64 0.17 11.18
C MET A 597 -21.54 1.12 12.39
N ILE A 598 -20.54 2.02 12.37
CA ILE A 598 -20.23 2.97 13.45
C ILE A 598 -20.15 4.40 12.87
N ASP A 599 -20.76 5.37 13.54
CA ASP A 599 -20.61 6.82 13.27
C ASP A 599 -20.94 7.31 11.85
N ASN A 600 -21.69 6.52 11.05
CA ASN A 600 -22.03 6.89 9.68
C ASN A 600 -23.23 7.86 9.64
N ILE A 601 -23.26 8.75 8.64
CA ILE A 601 -24.34 9.72 8.42
C ILE A 601 -24.96 9.52 7.04
N ILE A 602 -26.27 9.29 6.97
CA ILE A 602 -27.04 9.21 5.72
C ILE A 602 -28.11 10.33 5.71
N ALA A 603 -27.77 11.46 5.11
CA ALA A 603 -28.48 12.72 5.31
C ALA A 603 -28.87 13.43 4.01
N HIS A 604 -30.05 14.04 3.97
CA HIS A 604 -30.51 14.94 2.90
C HIS A 604 -30.44 14.35 1.48
N LEU A 605 -31.44 13.53 1.14
CA LEU A 605 -31.67 13.09 -0.25
C LEU A 605 -31.81 14.29 -1.20
N ALA A 606 -32.42 15.37 -0.71
CA ALA A 606 -32.53 16.68 -1.33
C ALA A 606 -32.25 17.76 -0.28
N ASP A 607 -31.81 18.95 -0.69
CA ASP A 607 -31.71 20.09 0.23
C ASP A 607 -33.10 20.50 0.79
N PRO A 608 -33.33 20.42 2.12
CA PRO A 608 -34.57 20.88 2.75
C PRO A 608 -34.92 22.34 2.43
N ASN A 609 -33.92 23.18 2.18
CA ASN A 609 -34.08 24.61 1.94
C ASN A 609 -34.40 24.94 0.47
N ASN A 610 -34.45 23.92 -0.41
CA ASN A 610 -34.66 24.08 -1.84
C ASN A 610 -35.93 23.35 -2.32
N PRO A 611 -37.12 23.99 -2.22
CA PRO A 611 -38.39 23.43 -2.68
C PRO A 611 -38.40 22.95 -4.14
N ARG A 612 -37.53 23.51 -4.99
CA ARG A 612 -37.39 23.11 -6.39
C ARG A 612 -36.69 21.76 -6.50
N GLU A 613 -35.56 21.58 -5.83
CA GLU A 613 -34.82 20.31 -5.79
C GLU A 613 -35.66 19.20 -5.13
N LEU A 614 -36.31 19.49 -4.00
CA LEU A 614 -37.28 18.61 -3.35
C LEU A 614 -38.39 18.15 -4.30
N THR A 615 -38.86 19.02 -5.21
CA THR A 615 -39.88 18.66 -6.21
C THR A 615 -39.31 17.82 -7.37
N GLN A 616 -38.05 18.07 -7.76
CA GLN A 616 -37.38 17.33 -8.83
C GLN A 616 -37.00 15.91 -8.40
N LYS A 617 -36.55 15.73 -7.16
CA LYS A 617 -36.13 14.45 -6.58
C LYS A 617 -37.33 13.64 -6.09
N TYR A 618 -38.16 13.20 -7.04
CA TYR A 618 -39.48 12.62 -6.76
C TYR A 618 -39.44 11.27 -6.05
N VAL A 619 -38.48 10.40 -6.35
CA VAL A 619 -38.40 9.03 -5.82
C VAL A 619 -37.60 9.01 -4.51
N GLY A 620 -38.13 8.40 -3.47
CA GLY A 620 -37.37 8.04 -2.27
C GLY A 620 -37.10 6.54 -2.26
N GLN A 621 -35.84 6.13 -2.43
CA GLN A 621 -35.38 4.78 -2.09
C GLN A 621 -34.84 4.74 -0.64
N PRO A 622 -34.57 3.56 -0.06
CA PRO A 622 -34.10 3.46 1.32
C PRO A 622 -32.79 4.20 1.57
N ALA A 623 -32.70 4.84 2.73
CA ALA A 623 -31.46 5.40 3.25
C ALA A 623 -30.45 4.30 3.58
N LEU A 624 -30.89 3.30 4.34
CA LEU A 624 -30.18 2.04 4.55
C LEU A 624 -31.14 0.89 4.20
N LYS A 625 -30.61 -0.12 3.52
CA LYS A 625 -31.29 -1.38 3.18
C LYS A 625 -30.45 -2.53 3.73
N GLU A 626 -31.06 -3.47 4.43
CA GLU A 626 -30.36 -4.57 5.11
C GLU A 626 -30.97 -5.93 4.72
N LYS A 627 -30.12 -6.86 4.27
CA LYS A 627 -30.50 -8.24 3.92
C LYS A 627 -30.31 -9.22 5.08
N PHE A 628 -29.37 -8.92 5.97
CA PHE A 628 -29.07 -9.64 7.21
C PHE A 628 -28.94 -8.62 8.35
N ALA A 629 -29.12 -9.06 9.59
CA ALA A 629 -28.85 -8.20 10.74
C ALA A 629 -27.34 -7.89 10.84
N PRO A 630 -26.95 -6.64 11.14
CA PRO A 630 -25.57 -6.29 11.45
C PRO A 630 -25.16 -6.86 12.81
N PHE A 631 -23.85 -6.86 13.09
CA PHE A 631 -23.31 -7.13 14.42
C PHE A 631 -23.52 -5.93 15.35
N PHE A 632 -23.36 -4.72 14.80
CA PHE A 632 -23.61 -3.44 15.46
C PHE A 632 -23.99 -2.38 14.41
N ASN A 633 -24.88 -1.45 14.76
CA ASN A 633 -25.30 -0.34 13.89
C ASN A 633 -25.86 0.83 14.72
N ASP A 634 -25.24 2.00 14.60
CA ASP A 634 -25.67 3.28 15.21
C ASP A 634 -26.03 4.36 14.17
N THR A 635 -25.91 4.04 12.86
CA THR A 635 -25.94 4.97 11.72
C THR A 635 -27.00 6.06 11.86
N ALA A 636 -26.56 7.31 11.87
CA ALA A 636 -27.44 8.47 11.88
C ALA A 636 -28.10 8.65 10.50
N ILE A 637 -29.42 8.75 10.46
CA ILE A 637 -30.19 8.90 9.22
C ILE A 637 -31.12 10.09 9.35
N TYR A 638 -31.08 11.05 8.42
CA TYR A 638 -31.95 12.22 8.48
C TYR A 638 -32.45 12.71 7.12
N ASN A 639 -33.75 13.00 7.03
CA ASN A 639 -34.34 13.72 5.89
C ASN A 639 -34.03 13.06 4.52
N TRP A 640 -33.93 11.74 4.49
CA TRP A 640 -33.73 10.95 3.28
C TRP A 640 -35.07 10.67 2.59
N ILE A 641 -35.72 11.73 2.10
CA ILE A 641 -37.11 11.69 1.62
C ILE A 641 -37.29 12.36 0.25
N GLY A 642 -37.78 11.59 -0.73
CA GLY A 642 -38.15 12.10 -2.06
C GLY A 642 -39.59 12.61 -2.12
N ALA A 643 -39.88 13.49 -3.07
CA ALA A 643 -41.15 14.27 -3.14
C ALA A 643 -42.42 13.44 -2.97
N ARG A 644 -42.46 12.24 -3.56
CA ARG A 644 -43.58 11.27 -3.52
C ARG A 644 -44.02 10.87 -2.11
N HIS A 645 -43.15 11.06 -1.11
CA HIS A 645 -43.35 10.62 0.26
C HIS A 645 -43.65 11.78 1.22
N LEU A 646 -43.37 13.04 0.83
CA LEU A 646 -43.62 14.25 1.64
C LEU A 646 -45.10 14.36 2.06
N GLU A 647 -46.04 14.30 1.10
CA GLU A 647 -47.47 14.46 1.36
C GLU A 647 -48.07 13.36 2.27
N ARG A 648 -47.39 12.22 2.40
CA ARG A 648 -47.88 11.08 3.20
C ARG A 648 -47.53 11.21 4.68
N ASN A 649 -46.68 12.18 5.04
CA ASN A 649 -46.19 12.41 6.39
C ASN A 649 -45.67 11.12 7.05
N ILE A 650 -44.73 10.44 6.37
CA ILE A 650 -44.04 9.23 6.85
C ILE A 650 -42.57 9.53 7.17
N PRO A 651 -42.25 10.32 8.22
CA PRO A 651 -40.91 10.36 8.78
C PRO A 651 -40.71 9.09 9.63
N ALA A 652 -40.42 7.97 8.97
CA ALA A 652 -40.25 6.66 9.62
C ALA A 652 -38.81 6.12 9.58
N ASN A 653 -37.90 6.83 8.90
CA ASN A 653 -36.50 6.45 8.72
C ASN A 653 -35.52 7.48 9.34
N ASP A 654 -36.00 8.50 10.04
CA ASP A 654 -35.14 9.42 10.80
C ASP A 654 -34.57 8.67 12.02
N VAL A 655 -33.24 8.43 12.04
CA VAL A 655 -32.47 7.86 13.15
C VAL A 655 -31.54 8.94 13.67
N ILE A 656 -32.04 9.80 14.57
CA ILE A 656 -31.32 11.00 15.06
C ILE A 656 -31.44 11.21 16.59
N GLY A 657 -31.98 10.24 17.33
CA GLY A 657 -32.18 10.37 18.78
C GLY A 657 -32.96 11.62 19.20
N GLN A 658 -32.25 12.58 19.83
CA GLN A 658 -32.80 13.86 20.32
C GLN A 658 -32.17 15.09 19.63
N LEU A 659 -31.45 14.92 18.51
CA LEU A 659 -30.75 16.01 17.82
C LEU A 659 -31.69 17.11 17.31
N ASP A 660 -31.21 18.35 17.31
CA ASP A 660 -32.01 19.52 16.93
C ASP A 660 -32.19 19.59 15.41
N LYS A 661 -33.41 19.30 14.95
CA LYS A 661 -33.80 19.36 13.53
C LYS A 661 -33.59 20.75 12.90
N SER A 662 -33.47 21.83 13.66
CA SER A 662 -33.13 23.15 13.10
C SER A 662 -31.66 23.25 12.69
N ILE A 663 -30.74 22.66 13.47
CA ILE A 663 -29.31 22.54 13.13
C ILE A 663 -29.14 21.57 11.96
N LEU A 664 -29.79 20.40 12.03
CA LEU A 664 -29.68 19.39 10.97
C LEU A 664 -30.16 19.89 9.59
N ASN A 665 -31.18 20.76 9.51
CA ASN A 665 -31.60 21.32 8.21
C ASN A 665 -30.71 22.46 7.69
N GLU A 666 -29.77 22.97 8.49
CA GLU A 666 -28.70 23.88 8.06
C GLU A 666 -27.40 23.12 7.73
N THR A 667 -27.24 21.88 8.21
CA THR A 667 -26.09 21.00 7.94
C THR A 667 -26.24 20.30 6.59
N THR A 668 -26.15 21.06 5.49
CA THR A 668 -26.28 20.51 4.12
C THR A 668 -25.05 20.78 3.26
N ILE A 669 -24.80 19.93 2.26
CA ILE A 669 -23.66 20.10 1.35
C ILE A 669 -23.75 21.40 0.53
N GLN A 670 -24.96 21.88 0.25
CA GLN A 670 -25.22 23.19 -0.37
C GLN A 670 -24.80 24.34 0.56
N LYS A 671 -24.93 24.18 1.88
CA LYS A 671 -24.52 25.18 2.89
C LYS A 671 -23.01 25.18 3.07
N PHE A 672 -22.39 24.01 3.20
CA PHE A 672 -20.93 23.85 3.17
C PHE A 672 -20.31 24.51 1.93
N ALA A 673 -20.83 24.17 0.73
CA ALA A 673 -20.36 24.76 -0.53
C ALA A 673 -20.59 26.28 -0.60
N ALA A 674 -21.65 26.79 0.03
CA ALA A 674 -21.94 28.22 0.06
C ALA A 674 -21.01 29.01 0.98
N GLU A 675 -20.58 28.41 2.09
CA GLU A 675 -19.59 28.95 3.01
C GLU A 675 -18.19 28.91 2.40
N LEU A 676 -17.72 27.72 1.99
CA LEU A 676 -16.42 27.50 1.36
C LEU A 676 -16.15 28.43 0.17
N LEU A 677 -17.15 28.63 -0.69
CA LEU A 677 -17.03 29.44 -1.91
C LEU A 677 -17.44 30.91 -1.72
N GLY A 678 -17.80 31.33 -0.50
CA GLY A 678 -18.33 32.67 -0.21
C GLY A 678 -19.58 33.04 -1.03
N LYS A 679 -20.34 32.03 -1.49
CA LYS A 679 -21.39 32.13 -2.51
C LYS A 679 -22.71 31.57 -1.95
N PRO A 680 -23.64 32.40 -1.44
CA PRO A 680 -24.93 31.96 -0.88
C PRO A 680 -25.89 31.18 -1.81
N THR A 681 -25.49 30.97 -3.07
CA THR A 681 -26.20 30.17 -4.09
C THR A 681 -25.27 29.15 -4.75
N ALA A 682 -24.27 28.66 -4.01
CA ALA A 682 -23.45 27.54 -4.43
C ALA A 682 -24.29 26.27 -4.61
N THR A 683 -23.83 25.42 -5.53
CA THR A 683 -24.44 24.15 -5.88
C THR A 683 -23.41 23.04 -5.78
N ILE A 684 -23.87 21.79 -5.78
CA ILE A 684 -22.98 20.61 -5.84
C ILE A 684 -22.08 20.66 -7.11
N ALA A 685 -22.54 21.31 -8.19
CA ALA A 685 -21.73 21.52 -9.40
C ALA A 685 -20.66 22.63 -9.23
N ASP A 686 -20.89 23.65 -8.39
CA ASP A 686 -19.85 24.63 -8.03
C ASP A 686 -18.77 23.98 -7.15
N LEU A 687 -19.19 23.18 -6.15
CA LEU A 687 -18.27 22.41 -5.30
C LEU A 687 -17.43 21.42 -6.12
N ALA A 688 -18.06 20.68 -7.03
CA ALA A 688 -17.32 19.81 -7.95
C ALA A 688 -16.33 20.59 -8.83
N GLY A 689 -16.66 21.82 -9.23
CA GLY A 689 -15.75 22.70 -9.96
C GLY A 689 -14.53 23.11 -9.14
N TYR A 690 -14.71 23.37 -7.84
CA TYR A 690 -13.62 23.62 -6.89
C TYR A 690 -12.74 22.38 -6.70
N LEU A 691 -13.33 21.23 -6.38
CA LEU A 691 -12.59 19.97 -6.16
C LEU A 691 -11.82 19.51 -7.43
N ARG A 692 -12.38 19.71 -8.63
CA ARG A 692 -11.68 19.50 -9.91
C ARG A 692 -10.46 20.39 -10.09
N ALA A 693 -10.52 21.65 -9.65
CA ALA A 693 -9.39 22.57 -9.72
C ALA A 693 -8.30 22.17 -8.70
N GLN A 694 -8.70 21.79 -7.49
CA GLN A 694 -7.80 21.26 -6.46
C GLN A 694 -7.06 19.99 -6.92
N ALA A 695 -7.79 19.00 -7.46
CA ALA A 695 -7.22 17.75 -7.98
C ALA A 695 -6.24 17.94 -9.16
N THR A 696 -6.26 19.10 -9.81
CA THR A 696 -5.30 19.48 -10.86
C THR A 696 -4.24 20.48 -10.37
N GLY A 697 -4.10 20.68 -9.05
CA GLY A 697 -3.08 21.54 -8.43
C GLY A 697 -3.31 23.04 -8.60
N LYS A 698 -4.54 23.48 -8.86
CA LYS A 698 -4.86 24.87 -9.30
C LYS A 698 -5.46 25.75 -8.20
N LEU A 699 -5.42 25.30 -6.95
CA LEU A 699 -5.93 26.02 -5.78
C LEU A 699 -4.93 25.92 -4.62
N ASP A 700 -4.84 26.99 -3.83
CA ASP A 700 -4.08 27.02 -2.58
C ASP A 700 -4.95 26.40 -1.46
N GLY A 701 -4.51 25.26 -0.91
CA GLY A 701 -5.21 24.53 0.16
C GLY A 701 -6.02 23.31 -0.32
N GLN A 702 -6.30 22.40 0.61
CA GLN A 702 -6.99 21.12 0.36
C GLN A 702 -8.31 21.05 1.15
N VAL A 703 -9.40 20.77 0.44
CA VAL A 703 -10.68 20.26 0.97
C VAL A 703 -10.80 18.81 0.55
N ASP A 704 -10.76 17.92 1.53
CA ASP A 704 -10.82 16.46 1.38
C ASP A 704 -12.11 15.90 2.01
N ALA A 705 -12.21 14.57 2.12
CA ALA A 705 -13.36 13.94 2.74
C ALA A 705 -13.48 14.32 4.22
N ASP A 706 -12.38 14.37 4.97
CA ASP A 706 -12.39 14.67 6.41
C ASP A 706 -12.90 16.08 6.72
N VAL A 707 -12.51 17.10 5.95
CA VAL A 707 -13.03 18.46 6.11
C VAL A 707 -14.55 18.52 5.90
N ILE A 708 -15.09 17.80 4.91
CA ILE A 708 -16.53 17.77 4.64
C ILE A 708 -17.26 16.91 5.67
N ASN A 709 -16.71 15.76 6.03
CA ASN A 709 -17.29 14.85 7.02
C ASN A 709 -17.35 15.51 8.40
N SER A 710 -16.32 16.26 8.80
CA SER A 710 -16.28 16.99 10.08
C SER A 710 -17.39 18.03 10.19
N PHE A 711 -17.71 18.75 9.10
CA PHE A 711 -18.88 19.64 9.05
C PHE A 711 -20.19 18.89 9.31
N PHE A 712 -20.38 17.70 8.73
CA PHE A 712 -21.55 16.86 8.99
C PHE A 712 -21.55 16.27 10.41
N ARG A 713 -20.44 15.72 10.90
CA ARG A 713 -20.29 15.15 12.25
C ARG A 713 -20.64 16.17 13.33
N ALA A 714 -20.05 17.36 13.25
CA ALA A 714 -20.32 18.45 14.19
C ALA A 714 -21.80 18.89 14.16
N GLY A 715 -22.40 19.02 12.97
CA GLY A 715 -23.82 19.35 12.82
C GLY A 715 -24.78 18.26 13.33
N PHE A 716 -24.34 16.99 13.28
CA PHE A 716 -25.03 15.83 13.85
C PHE A 716 -24.68 15.56 15.32
N GLY A 717 -23.89 16.42 15.96
CA GLY A 717 -23.52 16.29 17.38
C GLY A 717 -22.67 15.06 17.71
N MET A 718 -21.99 14.49 16.71
CA MET A 718 -20.90 13.52 16.90
C MET A 718 -19.65 14.27 17.37
N ASP A 719 -18.75 13.59 18.07
CA ASP A 719 -17.51 14.23 18.47
C ASP A 719 -16.59 14.47 17.27
N THR A 720 -15.98 15.65 17.27
CA THR A 720 -14.97 16.13 16.33
C THR A 720 -13.81 16.82 17.07
N THR A 721 -13.73 16.64 18.39
CA THR A 721 -12.62 17.11 19.21
C THR A 721 -11.41 16.23 18.94
N LEU A 722 -10.36 16.80 18.36
CA LEU A 722 -9.06 16.15 18.30
C LEU A 722 -8.37 16.32 19.66
N ARG A 723 -7.74 15.25 20.14
CA ARG A 723 -6.82 15.28 21.30
C ARG A 723 -5.66 16.23 20.98
N ASP A 724 -5.31 17.13 21.90
CA ASP A 724 -4.30 18.19 21.72
C ASP A 724 -3.04 18.04 22.58
N ASP A 725 -3.09 17.23 23.65
CA ASP A 725 -1.93 16.79 24.43
C ASP A 725 -1.45 15.39 23.99
N ALA A 726 -0.14 15.13 24.08
CA ALA A 726 0.46 13.82 23.82
C ALA A 726 0.19 12.83 24.97
N GLU A 727 0.01 11.54 24.65
CA GLU A 727 -0.37 10.50 25.63
C GLU A 727 0.30 9.14 25.30
N THR A 728 0.30 8.20 26.25
CA THR A 728 0.62 6.79 25.96
C THR A 728 -0.65 6.06 25.52
N LEU A 729 -0.71 5.67 24.25
CA LEU A 729 -1.88 4.97 23.69
C LEU A 729 -1.74 3.46 23.91
N ARG A 730 -2.69 2.90 24.66
CA ARG A 730 -2.80 1.46 24.92
C ARG A 730 -3.59 0.78 23.80
N PHE A 731 -3.06 -0.32 23.27
CA PHE A 731 -3.80 -1.19 22.35
C PHE A 731 -4.79 -2.08 23.14
N ILE A 732 -6.05 -2.07 22.71
CA ILE A 732 -7.19 -2.76 23.34
C ILE A 732 -8.05 -3.40 22.22
N PRO A 733 -7.93 -4.73 21.96
CA PRO A 733 -8.60 -5.36 20.83
C PRO A 733 -10.14 -5.26 20.89
N ASN A 734 -10.76 -4.65 19.88
CA ASN A 734 -12.17 -4.31 19.92
C ASN A 734 -13.08 -5.38 19.26
N ASN A 735 -14.09 -5.87 19.99
CA ASN A 735 -14.99 -6.93 19.49
C ASN A 735 -15.92 -6.51 18.34
N LEU A 736 -16.10 -5.20 18.14
CA LEU A 736 -16.81 -4.63 17.00
C LEU A 736 -16.00 -4.73 15.70
N ALA A 737 -14.67 -4.87 15.79
CA ALA A 737 -13.74 -4.85 14.67
C ALA A 737 -12.72 -6.03 14.72
N ASP A 738 -11.55 -5.81 14.15
CA ASP A 738 -10.49 -6.79 13.91
C ASP A 738 -9.59 -7.07 15.12
N GLY A 739 -9.35 -6.09 16.01
CA GLY A 739 -8.44 -6.22 17.15
C GLY A 739 -6.98 -6.57 16.84
N ILE A 740 -6.50 -6.25 15.63
CA ILE A 740 -5.11 -6.46 15.20
C ILE A 740 -4.51 -5.27 14.43
N ARG A 741 -5.32 -4.41 13.80
CA ARG A 741 -4.82 -3.32 12.96
C ARG A 741 -4.44 -2.10 13.79
N TRP A 742 -3.26 -1.55 13.52
CA TRP A 742 -2.81 -0.26 14.03
C TRP A 742 -3.67 0.89 13.49
N ASP A 743 -4.02 0.87 12.21
CA ASP A 743 -4.74 1.95 11.54
C ASP A 743 -6.24 2.02 11.87
N ASN A 744 -6.75 1.16 12.77
CA ASN A 744 -8.12 1.17 13.26
C ASN A 744 -8.22 1.82 14.65
N ARG A 745 -8.79 3.03 14.68
CA ARG A 745 -9.02 3.84 15.90
C ARG A 745 -9.81 3.14 17.01
N LEU A 746 -10.60 2.12 16.67
CA LEU A 746 -11.40 1.36 17.64
C LEU A 746 -10.54 0.48 18.55
N ASN A 747 -9.30 0.19 18.16
CA ASN A 747 -8.36 -0.65 18.90
C ASN A 747 -7.48 0.15 19.90
N TRP A 748 -7.69 1.46 20.08
CA TRP A 748 -6.84 2.33 20.91
C TRP A 748 -7.60 3.01 22.05
N SER A 749 -6.94 3.18 23.20
CA SER A 749 -7.54 3.72 24.44
C SER A 749 -8.11 5.14 24.34
N THR A 750 -7.58 5.96 23.43
CA THR A 750 -7.98 7.37 23.22
C THR A 750 -9.09 7.54 22.17
N GLY A 751 -9.35 6.51 21.34
CA GLY A 751 -10.26 6.60 20.19
C GLY A 751 -9.69 7.33 18.96
N ASP A 752 -8.42 7.72 18.99
CA ASP A 752 -7.65 8.19 17.83
C ASP A 752 -6.51 7.20 17.50
N LEU A 753 -5.45 7.64 16.80
CA LEU A 753 -4.32 6.79 16.38
C LEU A 753 -3.01 7.31 16.99
N PRO A 754 -2.01 6.46 17.31
CA PRO A 754 -0.74 6.94 17.83
C PRO A 754 0.02 7.77 16.79
N GLY A 755 0.68 8.84 17.24
CA GLY A 755 1.43 9.74 16.37
C GLY A 755 0.57 10.80 15.67
N THR A 756 -0.70 10.97 16.08
CA THR A 756 -1.46 12.19 15.77
C THR A 756 -0.86 13.40 16.51
N GLN A 757 -0.32 13.20 17.72
CA GLN A 757 0.42 14.21 18.47
C GLN A 757 1.91 13.90 18.59
N ASN A 758 2.73 14.95 18.51
CA ASN A 758 4.18 14.83 18.65
C ASN A 758 4.53 14.49 20.11
N GLY A 759 5.14 13.33 20.34
CA GLY A 759 5.45 12.82 21.68
C GLY A 759 4.49 11.72 22.16
N ASP A 760 3.52 11.30 21.34
CA ASP A 760 2.72 10.11 21.63
C ASP A 760 3.63 8.89 21.85
N SER A 761 3.32 8.10 22.87
CA SER A 761 3.98 6.82 23.15
C SER A 761 3.01 5.66 22.98
N VAL A 762 3.51 4.44 22.85
CA VAL A 762 2.69 3.26 22.54
C VAL A 762 2.92 2.15 23.56
N ASP A 763 1.82 1.54 23.97
CA ASP A 763 1.77 0.34 24.80
C ASP A 763 0.91 -0.71 24.06
N LEU A 764 1.55 -1.72 23.47
CA LEU A 764 0.83 -2.82 22.81
C LEU A 764 0.16 -3.77 23.81
N GLY A 765 0.55 -3.76 25.08
CA GLY A 765 -0.11 -4.53 26.13
C GLY A 765 0.01 -6.04 26.01
N GLY A 766 1.05 -6.53 25.35
CA GLY A 766 1.23 -7.93 25.00
C GLY A 766 0.43 -8.39 23.77
N ASN A 767 -0.29 -7.50 23.08
CA ASN A 767 -1.08 -7.86 21.90
C ASN A 767 -0.22 -8.14 20.66
N HIS A 768 -0.82 -8.82 19.67
CA HIS A 768 -0.26 -8.96 18.33
C HIS A 768 -0.88 -7.91 17.39
N VAL A 769 -0.06 -6.98 16.87
CA VAL A 769 -0.52 -5.80 16.11
C VAL A 769 0.14 -5.74 14.73
N GLN A 770 -0.64 -5.37 13.71
CA GLN A 770 -0.24 -5.16 12.32
C GLN A 770 -0.12 -3.66 12.04
N PHE A 771 1.07 -3.19 11.67
CA PHE A 771 1.34 -1.84 11.19
C PHE A 771 1.49 -1.84 9.67
N GLY A 772 0.78 -0.92 9.02
CA GLY A 772 0.86 -0.68 7.58
C GLY A 772 0.18 0.63 7.19
N GLY A 773 0.42 1.09 5.95
CA GLY A 773 -0.32 2.20 5.34
C GLY A 773 -0.02 3.61 5.90
N GLN A 774 0.96 3.78 6.78
CA GLN A 774 1.19 5.05 7.51
C GLN A 774 2.66 5.45 7.59
N THR A 775 2.94 6.73 7.82
CA THR A 775 4.27 7.25 8.17
C THR A 775 4.14 8.17 9.38
N LEU A 776 4.73 7.78 10.51
CA LEU A 776 4.61 8.50 11.78
C LEU A 776 5.82 8.26 12.69
N ALA A 777 5.92 9.08 13.74
CA ALA A 777 6.87 8.91 14.82
C ALA A 777 6.13 8.83 16.17
N VAL A 778 6.63 7.98 17.06
CA VAL A 778 6.25 7.87 18.47
C VAL A 778 7.50 8.02 19.33
N ASP A 779 7.32 8.41 20.60
CA ASP A 779 8.45 8.58 21.51
C ASP A 779 8.84 7.22 22.11
N HIS A 780 8.15 6.74 23.15
CA HIS A 780 8.41 5.43 23.76
C HIS A 780 7.53 4.32 23.19
N PHE A 781 8.00 3.07 23.25
CA PHE A 781 7.27 1.91 22.74
C PHE A 781 7.44 0.67 23.65
N ASP A 782 6.37 0.24 24.32
CA ASP A 782 6.29 -1.04 25.02
C ASP A 782 5.53 -2.07 24.16
N PHE A 783 6.13 -3.25 23.98
CA PHE A 783 5.45 -4.43 23.41
C PHE A 783 4.55 -5.12 24.43
N GLY A 784 4.91 -5.08 25.71
CA GLY A 784 4.31 -5.85 26.79
C GLY A 784 4.60 -7.35 26.72
N ASP A 785 4.16 -8.08 27.74
CA ASP A 785 4.49 -9.48 27.98
C ASP A 785 3.99 -10.45 26.86
N ALA A 786 4.92 -10.93 26.02
CA ALA A 786 4.70 -11.64 24.76
C ALA A 786 3.99 -10.82 23.65
N GLY A 787 4.24 -9.51 23.62
CA GLY A 787 3.77 -8.63 22.55
C GLY A 787 4.42 -8.88 21.19
N ARG A 788 3.71 -8.50 20.13
CA ARG A 788 4.19 -8.63 18.76
C ARG A 788 3.77 -7.44 17.89
N LEU A 789 4.72 -6.86 17.19
CA LEU A 789 4.47 -5.93 16.10
C LEU A 789 4.92 -6.57 14.78
N SER A 790 4.05 -6.61 13.78
CA SER A 790 4.42 -6.93 12.40
C SER A 790 4.26 -5.69 11.53
N VAL A 791 5.30 -5.33 10.77
CA VAL A 791 5.38 -4.08 9.99
C VAL A 791 5.51 -4.42 8.50
N ASN A 792 4.42 -4.28 7.75
CA ASN A 792 4.34 -4.71 6.34
C ASN A 792 4.58 -3.57 5.33
N SER A 793 4.33 -2.32 5.70
CA SER A 793 4.35 -1.18 4.80
C SER A 793 4.47 0.16 5.55
N GLY A 794 4.83 1.22 4.82
CA GLY A 794 4.99 2.55 5.42
C GLY A 794 6.21 2.64 6.35
N LYS A 795 6.11 3.44 7.40
CA LYS A 795 7.21 3.72 8.34
C LYS A 795 6.75 4.08 9.75
N LEU A 796 7.31 3.35 10.72
CA LEU A 796 7.29 3.69 12.13
C LEU A 796 8.69 4.20 12.55
N ALA A 797 8.75 5.37 13.18
CA ALA A 797 9.94 5.82 13.91
C ALA A 797 9.66 5.82 15.42
N ILE A 798 10.57 5.26 16.21
CA ILE A 798 10.54 5.24 17.67
C ILE A 798 11.75 6.08 18.13
N THR A 799 11.49 7.25 18.71
CA THR A 799 12.54 8.25 19.02
C THR A 799 13.07 8.18 20.45
N GLY A 800 12.32 7.55 21.35
CA GLY A 800 12.66 7.31 22.74
C GLY A 800 13.09 5.85 22.97
N GLU A 801 12.69 5.30 24.12
CA GLU A 801 13.12 3.97 24.56
C GLU A 801 12.07 2.88 24.24
N MET A 802 12.56 1.65 24.04
CA MET A 802 11.77 0.47 23.70
C MET A 802 11.90 -0.60 24.79
N ALA A 803 10.79 -1.27 25.13
CA ALA A 803 10.75 -2.39 26.06
C ALA A 803 10.09 -3.64 25.46
N ALA A 804 10.60 -4.81 25.87
CA ALA A 804 9.94 -6.10 25.74
C ALA A 804 9.45 -6.56 27.12
N GLY A 805 8.52 -7.52 27.18
CA GLY A 805 8.11 -8.12 28.46
C GLY A 805 8.75 -9.49 28.76
N PRO A 806 8.61 -10.03 29.99
CA PRO A 806 9.43 -11.16 30.49
C PRO A 806 9.24 -12.54 29.84
N ARG A 807 8.30 -12.69 28.91
CA ARG A 807 8.18 -13.87 28.03
C ARG A 807 8.76 -13.63 26.62
N GLY A 808 9.52 -12.57 26.46
CA GLY A 808 10.03 -12.05 25.19
C GLY A 808 8.99 -11.19 24.46
N SER A 809 9.39 -10.62 23.32
CA SER A 809 8.53 -9.90 22.38
C SER A 809 9.06 -10.05 20.95
N VAL A 810 8.20 -9.84 19.94
CA VAL A 810 8.52 -10.12 18.53
C VAL A 810 8.31 -8.89 17.64
N LEU A 811 9.31 -8.55 16.83
CA LEU A 811 9.22 -7.56 15.75
C LEU A 811 9.41 -8.24 14.39
N ASP A 812 8.34 -8.34 13.58
CA ASP A 812 8.45 -8.74 12.18
C ASP A 812 8.52 -7.52 11.27
N ILE A 813 9.36 -7.59 10.23
CA ILE A 813 9.43 -6.57 9.17
C ILE A 813 9.43 -7.27 7.80
N ASP A 814 8.43 -6.95 6.99
CA ASP A 814 8.25 -7.54 5.66
C ASP A 814 7.82 -6.49 4.62
N GLY A 815 7.69 -6.90 3.36
CA GLY A 815 7.14 -6.07 2.29
C GLY A 815 7.92 -4.77 2.13
N SER A 816 7.22 -3.63 2.28
CA SER A 816 7.78 -2.28 2.26
C SER A 816 7.77 -1.59 3.63
N GLY A 817 7.64 -2.35 4.73
CA GLY A 817 7.63 -1.83 6.09
C GLY A 817 8.98 -1.25 6.51
N GLN A 818 8.97 -0.12 7.21
CA GLN A 818 10.18 0.46 7.79
C GLN A 818 10.02 0.69 9.30
N VAL A 819 11.06 0.35 10.05
CA VAL A 819 11.19 0.66 11.48
C VAL A 819 12.51 1.40 11.71
N TRP A 820 12.47 2.52 12.43
CA TRP A 820 13.62 3.35 12.76
C TRP A 820 13.67 3.55 14.27
N ILE A 821 14.81 3.26 14.93
CA ILE A 821 14.94 3.21 16.40
C ILE A 821 16.20 3.95 16.89
N ASP A 822 16.18 4.54 18.08
CA ASP A 822 17.39 5.05 18.78
C ASP A 822 18.14 3.94 19.57
N GLY A 823 17.99 2.70 19.12
CA GLY A 823 18.56 1.50 19.71
C GLY A 823 17.56 0.71 20.56
N TYR A 824 18.09 -0.31 21.23
CA TYR A 824 17.35 -1.22 22.12
C TYR A 824 18.24 -1.55 23.32
N ARG A 825 17.72 -1.37 24.54
CA ARG A 825 18.53 -1.41 25.77
C ARG A 825 17.87 -2.13 26.95
N ASP A 826 16.69 -2.71 26.76
CA ASP A 826 16.02 -3.51 27.79
C ASP A 826 16.74 -4.87 27.95
N SER A 827 16.66 -5.49 29.14
CA SER A 827 17.20 -6.84 29.36
C SER A 827 16.24 -7.97 29.01
N ASP A 828 14.93 -7.70 28.86
CA ASP A 828 14.01 -8.67 28.29
C ASP A 828 14.24 -8.82 26.76
N ARG A 829 13.85 -9.98 26.23
CA ARG A 829 14.26 -10.45 24.90
C ARG A 829 13.38 -9.94 23.76
N LEU A 830 13.99 -9.28 22.77
CA LEU A 830 13.34 -8.91 21.51
C LEU A 830 13.81 -9.79 20.35
N ASP A 831 12.92 -10.68 19.87
CA ASP A 831 13.12 -11.44 18.63
C ASP A 831 12.81 -10.54 17.43
N ILE A 832 13.72 -10.45 16.45
CA ILE A 832 13.54 -9.63 15.23
C ILE A 832 13.60 -10.50 13.98
N ALA A 833 12.50 -10.59 13.24
CA ALA A 833 12.38 -11.40 12.03
C ALA A 833 12.19 -10.52 10.78
N MET A 834 13.01 -10.71 9.75
CA MET A 834 12.97 -9.88 8.54
C MET A 834 13.03 -10.70 7.24
N THR A 835 12.08 -10.44 6.34
CA THR A 835 12.00 -11.00 4.98
C THR A 835 11.89 -9.92 3.89
N GLY A 836 11.45 -8.73 4.27
CA GLY A 836 11.38 -7.54 3.44
C GLY A 836 11.65 -6.30 4.27
N GLY A 837 11.22 -5.14 3.77
CA GLY A 837 11.29 -3.89 4.51
C GLY A 837 12.69 -3.49 5.00
N ARG A 838 12.73 -2.66 6.05
CA ARG A 838 13.95 -2.08 6.62
C ARG A 838 13.87 -1.88 8.13
N LEU A 839 14.96 -2.17 8.83
CA LEU A 839 15.22 -1.74 10.21
C LEU A 839 16.44 -0.81 10.20
N VAL A 840 16.33 0.34 10.86
CA VAL A 840 17.42 1.32 11.03
C VAL A 840 17.67 1.58 12.50
N ASN A 841 18.82 1.12 13.02
CA ASN A 841 19.32 1.55 14.33
C ASN A 841 20.13 2.85 14.17
N ALA A 842 19.62 3.96 14.70
CA ALA A 842 20.30 5.25 14.73
C ALA A 842 21.13 5.47 16.02
N GLY A 843 20.80 4.75 17.09
CA GLY A 843 21.34 4.97 18.43
C GLY A 843 22.16 3.79 18.97
N ALA A 844 21.91 3.41 20.22
CA ALA A 844 22.72 2.43 20.95
C ALA A 844 21.94 1.14 21.24
N PHE A 845 22.25 0.08 20.50
CA PHE A 845 21.66 -1.25 20.65
C PHE A 845 22.56 -2.15 21.50
N ALA A 846 22.03 -2.75 22.57
CA ALA A 846 22.73 -3.68 23.48
C ALA A 846 21.82 -4.59 24.35
N GLY A 847 20.49 -4.59 24.14
CA GLY A 847 19.55 -5.47 24.88
C GLY A 847 19.55 -6.93 24.41
N GLU A 848 18.80 -7.81 25.09
CA GLU A 848 18.71 -9.24 24.72
C GLU A 848 17.94 -9.43 23.38
N THR A 849 18.52 -10.15 22.42
CA THR A 849 17.92 -10.28 21.08
C THR A 849 18.37 -11.53 20.31
N ASP A 850 17.47 -12.07 19.49
CA ASP A 850 17.82 -12.94 18.35
C ASP A 850 17.27 -12.31 17.06
N ILE A 851 18.15 -12.10 16.08
CA ILE A 851 17.81 -11.45 14.81
C ILE A 851 17.97 -12.40 13.63
N LEU A 852 16.93 -12.56 12.81
CA LEU A 852 16.95 -13.32 11.57
C LEU A 852 16.63 -12.42 10.37
N VAL A 853 17.63 -12.20 9.50
CA VAL A 853 17.48 -11.44 8.25
C VAL A 853 17.56 -12.37 7.04
N SER A 854 16.59 -12.26 6.14
CA SER A 854 16.49 -13.11 4.95
C SER A 854 15.79 -12.40 3.78
N GLN A 855 15.73 -13.06 2.63
CA GLN A 855 15.03 -12.56 1.43
C GLN A 855 15.47 -11.12 1.07
N THR A 856 14.56 -10.14 0.94
CA THR A 856 14.91 -8.78 0.46
C THR A 856 15.10 -7.73 1.56
N ALA A 857 15.12 -8.16 2.82
CA ALA A 857 15.22 -7.28 3.99
C ALA A 857 16.50 -6.43 4.05
N GLN A 858 16.37 -5.24 4.64
CA GLN A 858 17.47 -4.29 4.86
C GLN A 858 17.69 -4.01 6.35
N LEU A 859 18.73 -4.59 6.95
CA LEU A 859 19.11 -4.30 8.35
C LEU A 859 20.31 -3.36 8.40
N LEU A 860 20.05 -2.11 8.77
CA LEU A 860 21.09 -1.13 9.07
C LEU A 860 21.41 -1.23 10.57
N LEU A 861 22.41 -2.05 10.89
CA LEU A 861 22.92 -2.32 12.25
C LEU A 861 23.33 -1.03 12.95
N ALA A 862 23.89 -0.08 12.20
CA ALA A 862 24.12 1.27 12.67
C ALA A 862 24.05 2.25 11.49
N ALA A 863 23.26 3.32 11.66
CA ALA A 863 23.35 4.52 10.85
C ALA A 863 24.50 5.45 11.33
N SER A 864 24.68 6.60 10.69
CA SER A 864 25.71 7.59 11.07
C SER A 864 25.65 8.04 12.54
N GLY A 865 26.56 7.52 13.36
CA GLY A 865 26.68 7.77 14.80
C GLY A 865 26.12 6.66 15.69
N GLY A 866 25.39 5.71 15.13
CA GLY A 866 24.82 4.56 15.83
C GLY A 866 25.86 3.48 16.14
N ARG A 867 25.47 2.56 17.04
CA ARG A 867 26.29 1.44 17.48
C ARG A 867 25.41 0.23 17.82
N PHE A 868 25.90 -0.93 17.42
CA PHE A 868 25.32 -2.24 17.68
C PHE A 868 26.29 -3.09 18.49
N ASP A 869 25.92 -3.45 19.72
CA ASP A 869 26.61 -4.44 20.54
C ASP A 869 25.79 -5.74 20.55
N LEU A 870 26.30 -6.80 19.93
CA LEU A 870 25.74 -8.15 20.08
C LEU A 870 26.43 -8.81 21.27
N THR A 871 25.70 -9.06 22.35
CA THR A 871 26.22 -9.55 23.64
C THR A 871 26.12 -11.06 23.79
N GLN A 872 26.68 -11.60 24.89
CA GLN A 872 26.56 -13.00 25.30
C GLN A 872 25.11 -13.52 25.12
N ASP A 873 24.98 -14.73 24.58
CA ASP A 873 23.71 -15.45 24.32
C ASP A 873 22.76 -14.81 23.28
N ASN A 874 23.05 -13.62 22.73
CA ASN A 874 22.34 -13.04 21.58
C ASN A 874 22.86 -13.60 20.24
N SER A 875 22.01 -13.62 19.21
CA SER A 875 22.42 -13.97 17.84
C SER A 875 21.96 -13.01 16.72
N LEU A 876 22.75 -13.00 15.63
CA LEU A 876 22.40 -12.37 14.35
C LEU A 876 22.62 -13.37 13.21
N THR A 877 21.56 -13.74 12.51
CA THR A 877 21.57 -14.70 11.39
C THR A 877 21.24 -14.00 10.07
N VAL A 878 22.14 -14.12 9.08
CA VAL A 878 21.97 -13.58 7.72
C VAL A 878 21.80 -14.72 6.71
N THR A 879 20.68 -14.76 6.00
CA THR A 879 20.30 -15.88 5.12
C THR A 879 20.21 -15.51 3.63
N GLY A 880 21.02 -16.17 2.80
CA GLY A 880 21.02 -16.01 1.33
C GLY A 880 21.60 -14.68 0.83
N THR A 881 21.73 -14.49 -0.51
CA THR A 881 22.45 -13.33 -1.09
C THR A 881 21.60 -12.07 -1.29
N GLN A 882 20.29 -12.12 -1.01
CA GLN A 882 19.39 -10.98 -1.25
C GLN A 882 19.28 -10.03 -0.05
N ALA A 883 19.55 -10.52 1.17
CA ALA A 883 19.47 -9.75 2.39
C ALA A 883 20.63 -8.73 2.44
N LYS A 884 20.31 -7.46 2.70
CA LYS A 884 21.31 -6.39 2.85
C LYS A 884 21.46 -6.06 4.33
N VAL A 885 22.65 -6.29 4.88
CA VAL A 885 22.95 -6.07 6.30
C VAL A 885 24.21 -5.23 6.44
N GLY A 886 24.22 -4.30 7.41
CA GLY A 886 25.40 -3.49 7.74
C GLY A 886 25.09 -2.01 7.92
N PHE A 887 25.62 -1.15 7.05
CA PHE A 887 25.76 0.29 7.35
C PHE A 887 25.42 1.21 6.15
N ASP A 888 24.84 2.37 6.47
CA ASP A 888 24.58 3.51 5.57
C ASP A 888 24.48 4.79 6.43
N GLY A 889 24.48 6.00 5.86
CA GLY A 889 24.25 7.22 6.64
C GLY A 889 24.64 8.54 5.99
N ALA A 890 23.95 9.62 6.41
CA ALA A 890 23.95 10.92 5.73
C ALA A 890 25.20 11.78 5.88
N ASP A 891 26.01 11.58 6.92
CA ASP A 891 26.88 12.65 7.43
C ASP A 891 28.29 12.21 7.88
N GLY A 892 28.79 11.07 7.37
CA GLY A 892 30.21 10.69 7.52
C GLY A 892 30.65 10.41 8.96
N LYS A 893 29.68 10.17 9.86
CA LYS A 893 29.96 9.68 11.20
C LYS A 893 30.30 8.19 11.17
N THR A 894 30.86 7.71 12.26
CA THR A 894 31.15 6.30 12.46
C THR A 894 29.88 5.49 12.74
N ALA A 895 29.77 4.31 12.14
CA ALA A 895 28.75 3.31 12.43
C ALA A 895 29.44 1.99 12.79
N ILE A 896 29.04 1.35 13.90
CA ILE A 896 29.87 0.32 14.53
C ILE A 896 29.07 -0.92 14.89
N LEU A 897 29.52 -2.10 14.44
CA LEU A 897 29.14 -3.40 14.99
C LEU A 897 30.25 -3.88 15.94
N ARG A 898 29.87 -4.42 17.10
CA ARG A 898 30.79 -5.09 18.03
C ARG A 898 30.16 -6.38 18.53
N LEU A 899 30.87 -7.49 18.34
CA LEU A 899 30.58 -8.76 19.02
C LEU A 899 31.26 -8.73 20.40
N HIS A 900 30.71 -9.48 21.36
CA HIS A 900 31.28 -9.68 22.71
C HIS A 900 31.22 -11.17 23.09
N ASP A 901 32.02 -11.58 24.08
CA ASP A 901 32.23 -12.99 24.46
C ASP A 901 30.91 -13.77 24.52
N GLY A 902 30.77 -14.82 23.70
CA GLY A 902 29.57 -15.67 23.63
C GLY A 902 28.38 -15.13 22.83
N ALA A 903 28.54 -14.04 22.07
CA ALA A 903 27.59 -13.61 21.04
C ALA A 903 27.76 -14.44 19.76
N THR A 904 26.66 -14.74 19.04
CA THR A 904 26.69 -15.60 17.85
C THR A 904 26.37 -14.86 16.54
N LEU A 905 27.31 -14.82 15.59
CA LEU A 905 27.08 -14.30 14.24
C LEU A 905 27.03 -15.44 13.21
N SER A 906 25.89 -15.60 12.54
CA SER A 906 25.58 -16.76 11.68
C SER A 906 25.32 -16.36 10.23
N PHE A 907 26.01 -17.02 9.29
CA PHE A 907 25.74 -16.90 7.85
C PHE A 907 25.16 -18.19 7.28
N VAL A 908 23.89 -18.17 6.89
CA VAL A 908 23.18 -19.35 6.36
C VAL A 908 23.08 -19.26 4.85
N ALA A 909 23.62 -20.27 4.16
CA ALA A 909 23.53 -20.35 2.71
C ALA A 909 22.12 -20.71 2.25
N ASP A 910 21.72 -20.13 1.11
CA ASP A 910 20.56 -20.56 0.35
C ASP A 910 21.01 -21.22 -0.99
N LYS A 911 20.12 -21.27 -2.00
CA LYS A 911 20.45 -21.77 -3.34
C LYS A 911 21.25 -20.77 -4.17
N THR A 912 21.21 -19.48 -3.84
CA THR A 912 21.94 -18.41 -4.54
C THR A 912 23.35 -18.21 -3.97
N GLY A 913 23.54 -18.32 -2.66
CA GLY A 913 24.84 -18.17 -2.01
C GLY A 913 24.73 -17.88 -0.51
N LEU A 914 25.69 -17.09 0.00
CA LEU A 914 25.72 -16.55 1.36
C LEU A 914 25.53 -15.04 1.30
N GLY A 915 24.91 -14.46 2.33
CA GLY A 915 24.86 -13.01 2.53
C GLY A 915 26.19 -12.44 3.01
N LYS A 916 26.23 -11.12 3.21
CA LYS A 916 27.35 -10.39 3.81
C LYS A 916 26.86 -9.28 4.74
N ILE A 917 27.72 -8.80 5.63
CA ILE A 917 27.57 -7.54 6.34
C ILE A 917 28.56 -6.52 5.76
N SER A 918 28.06 -5.39 5.26
CA SER A 918 28.91 -4.31 4.74
C SER A 918 28.23 -2.94 4.69
N GLU A 919 28.96 -1.91 4.25
CA GLU A 919 28.29 -0.74 3.66
C GLU A 919 27.46 -1.16 2.44
N PHE A 920 26.26 -0.59 2.30
CA PHE A 920 25.42 -0.75 1.10
C PHE A 920 24.55 0.49 0.91
N HIS A 921 24.17 0.79 -0.34
CA HIS A 921 23.21 1.86 -0.61
C HIS A 921 21.79 1.36 -0.31
N SER A 922 21.19 1.86 0.78
CA SER A 922 19.80 1.56 1.11
C SER A 922 18.81 2.36 0.26
N GLY A 923 19.21 3.58 -0.10
CA GLY A 923 18.36 4.63 -0.67
C GLY A 923 17.99 5.73 0.35
N ALA A 924 17.90 5.38 1.64
CA ALA A 924 17.36 6.24 2.69
C ALA A 924 18.22 7.48 3.02
N PHE A 925 19.49 7.47 2.62
CA PHE A 925 20.46 8.55 2.88
C PHE A 925 21.03 9.19 1.60
N GLY A 926 20.69 8.66 0.41
CA GLY A 926 21.21 9.14 -0.88
C GLY A 926 22.66 8.69 -1.16
N ASP A 927 23.39 9.45 -1.98
CA ASP A 927 24.81 9.18 -2.33
C ASP A 927 25.81 9.54 -1.21
N THR A 928 25.39 9.46 0.05
CA THR A 928 26.23 9.77 1.21
C THR A 928 27.10 8.57 1.60
N LYS A 929 28.00 8.77 2.57
CA LYS A 929 28.85 7.73 3.12
C LYS A 929 28.91 7.82 4.62
N VAL A 930 29.02 6.65 5.22
CA VAL A 930 29.34 6.42 6.62
C VAL A 930 30.84 6.07 6.74
N THR A 931 31.36 5.92 7.96
CA THR A 931 32.62 5.20 8.20
C THR A 931 32.31 3.99 9.05
N SER A 932 32.23 2.82 8.41
CA SER A 932 31.88 1.56 9.05
C SER A 932 33.01 0.98 9.91
N GLY A 933 32.67 0.16 10.91
CA GLY A 933 33.67 -0.61 11.64
C GLY A 933 33.09 -1.83 12.35
N ILE A 934 33.86 -2.92 12.36
CA ILE A 934 33.46 -4.18 12.99
C ILE A 934 34.52 -4.63 13.99
N ARG A 935 34.10 -4.92 15.22
CA ARG A 935 34.93 -5.55 16.24
C ARG A 935 34.51 -7.00 16.44
N LEU A 936 35.47 -7.91 16.31
CA LEU A 936 35.32 -9.35 16.49
C LEU A 936 35.83 -9.72 17.89
N ASP A 937 34.94 -10.17 18.78
CA ASP A 937 35.26 -10.84 20.06
C ASP A 937 34.05 -11.78 20.36
N GLY A 938 33.77 -12.76 19.52
CA GLY A 938 32.58 -13.63 19.64
C GLY A 938 32.54 -14.74 18.59
N ASP A 939 31.48 -15.53 18.53
CA ASP A 939 31.43 -16.74 17.69
C ASP A 939 30.96 -16.47 16.26
N LEU A 940 31.54 -17.20 15.29
CA LEU A 940 31.12 -17.21 13.88
C LEU A 940 30.59 -18.58 13.47
N GLU A 941 29.35 -18.65 13.00
CA GLU A 941 28.79 -19.83 12.34
C GLU A 941 28.60 -19.63 10.83
N VAL A 942 28.81 -20.67 10.05
CA VAL A 942 28.48 -20.69 8.61
C VAL A 942 27.81 -22.01 8.23
N ASP A 943 26.53 -21.98 7.83
CA ASP A 943 25.86 -23.15 7.26
C ASP A 943 25.92 -23.17 5.73
N LEU A 944 26.54 -24.21 5.18
CA LEU A 944 26.66 -24.44 3.74
C LEU A 944 25.64 -25.47 3.21
N SER A 945 24.68 -25.93 4.02
CA SER A 945 23.83 -27.09 3.71
C SER A 945 22.92 -26.91 2.49
N SER A 946 22.48 -25.68 2.20
CA SER A 946 21.69 -25.36 0.99
C SER A 946 22.54 -25.08 -0.26
N LEU A 947 23.84 -24.82 -0.09
CA LEU A 947 24.72 -24.32 -1.13
C LEU A 947 24.98 -25.40 -2.20
N ASN A 948 25.03 -25.00 -3.47
CA ASN A 948 25.26 -25.92 -4.59
C ASN A 948 26.58 -26.73 -4.42
N PRO A 949 26.53 -28.06 -4.21
CA PRO A 949 27.66 -28.82 -3.64
C PRO A 949 28.79 -29.14 -4.64
N LYS A 950 28.77 -28.60 -5.85
CA LYS A 950 29.66 -29.03 -6.95
C LYS A 950 30.89 -28.14 -7.20
N ALA A 951 30.84 -26.86 -6.83
CA ALA A 951 31.92 -25.91 -7.08
C ALA A 951 32.54 -25.40 -5.76
N GLY A 952 33.82 -25.06 -5.80
CA GLY A 952 34.43 -24.19 -4.81
C GLY A 952 34.01 -22.73 -5.02
N GLY A 953 34.36 -21.86 -4.08
CA GLY A 953 34.04 -20.45 -4.18
C GLY A 953 34.73 -19.59 -3.12
N SER A 954 34.47 -18.29 -3.21
CA SER A 954 34.96 -17.25 -2.31
C SER A 954 33.77 -16.34 -1.98
N TRP A 955 33.51 -16.14 -0.69
CA TRP A 955 32.45 -15.27 -0.19
C TRP A 955 33.03 -14.33 0.85
N THR A 956 32.96 -13.02 0.60
CA THR A 956 33.23 -12.03 1.64
C THR A 956 32.02 -12.00 2.57
N LEU A 957 32.23 -12.33 3.84
CA LEU A 957 31.21 -12.34 4.88
C LEU A 957 31.10 -10.97 5.57
N LEU A 958 32.25 -10.33 5.83
CA LEU A 958 32.36 -8.99 6.44
C LEU A 958 33.28 -8.09 5.60
N ASP A 959 32.92 -6.82 5.48
CA ASP A 959 33.54 -5.82 4.58
C ASP A 959 33.25 -4.40 5.13
N ALA A 960 34.26 -3.70 5.67
CA ALA A 960 34.08 -2.42 6.37
C ALA A 960 35.35 -1.52 6.31
N ASP A 961 35.24 -0.23 6.65
CA ASP A 961 36.37 0.71 6.72
C ASP A 961 37.43 0.33 7.79
N GLN A 962 37.06 -0.47 8.80
CA GLN A 962 38.01 -1.15 9.71
C GLN A 962 37.41 -2.43 10.33
N ILE A 963 38.19 -3.52 10.39
CA ILE A 963 37.93 -4.72 11.19
C ILE A 963 39.06 -4.92 12.21
N ILE A 964 38.71 -5.17 13.48
CA ILE A 964 39.65 -5.43 14.58
C ILE A 964 39.24 -6.63 15.44
N GLY A 965 40.16 -7.14 16.26
CA GLY A 965 39.91 -8.28 17.17
C GLY A 965 39.90 -9.63 16.45
N SER A 966 39.35 -10.67 17.09
CA SER A 966 39.22 -12.02 16.52
C SER A 966 38.02 -12.78 17.08
N PHE A 967 37.40 -13.64 16.26
CA PHE A 967 36.35 -14.56 16.74
C PHE A 967 36.86 -15.54 17.80
N ASP A 968 35.98 -15.94 18.72
CA ASP A 968 36.25 -16.89 19.81
C ASP A 968 36.29 -18.35 19.30
N ASP A 969 35.19 -18.85 18.72
CA ASP A 969 35.14 -20.06 17.91
C ASP A 969 34.62 -19.80 16.48
N ILE A 970 34.91 -20.73 15.57
CA ILE A 970 34.52 -20.69 14.16
C ILE A 970 33.93 -22.03 13.72
N SER A 971 32.61 -22.07 13.62
CA SER A 971 31.77 -23.19 13.20
C SER A 971 31.50 -23.15 11.69
N VAL A 972 31.60 -24.29 11.00
CA VAL A 972 31.16 -24.43 9.60
C VAL A 972 30.43 -25.77 9.40
N THR A 973 29.14 -25.68 9.10
CA THR A 973 28.25 -26.83 8.84
C THR A 973 27.99 -26.98 7.33
N GLY A 974 27.33 -28.06 6.91
CA GLY A 974 27.03 -28.35 5.49
C GLY A 974 28.22 -28.70 4.55
N LEU A 975 29.48 -28.42 4.95
CA LEU A 975 30.68 -28.49 4.08
C LEU A 975 30.86 -29.82 3.31
N GLY A 976 30.66 -30.95 3.97
CA GLY A 976 30.87 -32.29 3.41
C GLY A 976 32.32 -32.81 3.47
N GLN A 977 32.50 -34.14 3.43
CA GLN A 977 33.79 -34.80 3.70
C GLN A 977 34.87 -34.67 2.61
N ASN A 978 34.55 -34.08 1.45
CA ASN A 978 35.44 -34.00 0.28
C ASN A 978 35.77 -32.56 -0.14
N ARG A 979 35.51 -31.59 0.74
CA ARG A 979 35.82 -30.16 0.58
C ARG A 979 36.58 -29.67 1.82
N ASP A 980 37.43 -28.67 1.66
CA ASP A 980 38.05 -27.93 2.76
C ASP A 980 37.47 -26.50 2.77
N ALA A 981 37.33 -25.90 3.95
CA ALA A 981 36.97 -24.51 4.16
C ALA A 981 38.11 -23.75 4.84
N LEU A 982 38.28 -22.48 4.50
CA LEU A 982 39.22 -21.56 5.12
C LEU A 982 38.53 -20.22 5.36
N ILE A 983 38.39 -19.82 6.62
CA ILE A 983 38.10 -18.43 6.98
C ILE A 983 39.42 -17.64 6.97
N ARG A 984 39.45 -16.53 6.25
CA ARG A 984 40.58 -15.59 6.20
C ARG A 984 40.12 -14.22 6.69
N ILE A 985 40.74 -13.74 7.76
CA ILE A 985 40.60 -12.36 8.24
C ILE A 985 41.76 -11.54 7.67
N ASP A 986 41.49 -10.54 6.84
CA ASP A 986 42.50 -9.74 6.15
C ASP A 986 42.44 -8.28 6.65
N TYR A 987 43.04 -8.00 7.82
CA TYR A 987 43.19 -6.67 8.44
C TYR A 987 44.08 -5.69 7.61
N THR A 988 44.26 -5.94 6.32
CA THR A 988 44.92 -5.05 5.34
C THR A 988 43.97 -4.71 4.17
N ARG A 989 42.78 -5.31 4.14
CA ARG A 989 41.61 -4.87 3.36
C ARG A 989 40.34 -4.71 4.20
N ASP A 990 40.41 -5.09 5.47
CA ASP A 990 39.30 -5.07 6.42
C ASP A 990 38.14 -5.97 5.91
N GLU A 991 38.53 -7.14 5.38
CA GLU A 991 37.67 -8.22 4.88
C GLU A 991 37.70 -9.44 5.82
N VAL A 992 36.55 -10.11 6.02
CA VAL A 992 36.50 -11.54 6.40
C VAL A 992 35.97 -12.36 5.22
N VAL A 993 36.75 -13.33 4.75
CA VAL A 993 36.47 -14.12 3.54
C VAL A 993 36.44 -15.61 3.84
N LEU A 994 35.33 -16.26 3.50
CA LEU A 994 35.23 -17.71 3.39
C LEU A 994 35.72 -18.17 2.02
N LEU A 995 36.65 -19.13 2.02
CA LEU A 995 37.12 -19.86 0.84
C LEU A 995 36.77 -21.33 0.98
N VAL A 996 36.02 -21.90 0.03
CA VAL A 996 35.67 -23.34 0.03
C VAL A 996 36.20 -24.03 -1.22
N SER A 997 36.80 -25.21 -1.07
CA SER A 997 37.34 -25.97 -2.20
C SER A 997 36.26 -26.58 -3.09
N ASP A 998 36.64 -26.92 -4.33
CA ASP A 998 35.83 -27.80 -5.18
C ASP A 998 35.63 -29.17 -4.52
N ALA A 999 34.51 -29.81 -4.85
CA ALA A 999 34.21 -31.17 -4.43
C ALA A 999 35.28 -32.15 -4.94
N GLY A 1000 35.84 -32.95 -4.01
CA GLY A 1000 36.90 -33.91 -4.31
C GLY A 1000 38.32 -33.32 -4.29
N LYS A 1001 38.49 -32.03 -3.96
CA LYS A 1001 39.81 -31.41 -3.73
C LYS A 1001 40.16 -31.23 -2.25
N GLY A 1002 39.20 -31.42 -1.34
CA GLY A 1002 39.39 -31.28 0.10
C GLY A 1002 39.19 -32.59 0.87
N SER A 1003 39.20 -32.46 2.19
CA SER A 1003 39.33 -33.53 3.19
C SER A 1003 38.35 -33.43 4.37
N GLY A 1004 37.43 -32.46 4.33
CA GLY A 1004 36.50 -32.13 5.41
C GLY A 1004 37.10 -31.21 6.47
N GLN A 1005 38.20 -30.50 6.18
CA GLN A 1005 38.85 -29.62 7.15
C GLN A 1005 38.34 -28.18 7.06
N VAL A 1006 37.95 -27.63 8.20
CA VAL A 1006 37.83 -26.19 8.43
C VAL A 1006 39.19 -25.68 8.92
N ARG A 1007 39.60 -24.49 8.48
CA ARG A 1007 40.84 -23.80 8.90
C ARG A 1007 40.59 -22.31 9.04
N THR A 1008 41.46 -21.65 9.80
CA THR A 1008 41.46 -20.19 9.98
C THR A 1008 42.82 -19.62 9.56
N SER A 1009 42.85 -18.35 9.17
CA SER A 1009 44.09 -17.61 8.86
C SER A 1009 43.87 -16.11 8.98
N SER A 1010 44.92 -15.37 9.33
CA SER A 1010 44.91 -13.91 9.37
C SER A 1010 45.99 -13.31 8.45
N THR A 1011 45.80 -12.05 8.04
CA THR A 1011 46.77 -11.22 7.33
C THR A 1011 46.63 -9.78 7.85
N GLY A 1012 47.74 -9.08 8.08
CA GLY A 1012 47.75 -7.84 8.86
C GLY A 1012 47.93 -8.10 10.36
N ASP A 1013 47.50 -7.15 11.18
CA ASP A 1013 47.58 -7.17 12.65
C ASP A 1013 46.20 -6.78 13.22
N ALA A 1014 45.70 -7.51 14.22
CA ALA A 1014 44.33 -7.38 14.72
C ALA A 1014 44.12 -6.12 15.58
N ASP A 1015 45.21 -5.53 16.07
CA ASP A 1015 45.26 -4.31 16.88
C ASP A 1015 45.86 -3.11 16.07
N PHE A 1016 45.77 -3.13 14.73
CA PHE A 1016 46.51 -2.18 13.88
C PHE A 1016 46.01 -0.72 13.94
N MET A 1017 46.67 0.09 14.77
CA MET A 1017 46.35 1.51 14.97
C MET A 1017 47.13 2.46 14.03
N ASP A 1018 46.62 2.79 12.83
CA ASP A 1018 47.17 3.88 11.98
C ASP A 1018 46.18 5.02 11.69
N TYR A 1019 45.47 5.48 12.73
CA TYR A 1019 44.61 6.67 12.68
C TYR A 1019 45.40 8.00 12.80
N THR A 1020 46.73 8.02 12.69
CA THR A 1020 47.55 9.12 13.24
C THR A 1020 47.35 10.49 12.61
N GLN A 1021 46.70 10.57 11.43
CA GLN A 1021 46.26 11.83 10.81
C GLN A 1021 44.80 11.83 10.33
N ASP A 1022 44.04 10.75 10.56
CA ASP A 1022 42.63 10.66 10.14
C ASP A 1022 41.67 10.89 11.33
N ALA A 1023 40.61 11.68 11.09
CA ALA A 1023 39.65 12.04 12.13
C ALA A 1023 38.49 11.03 12.27
N ALA A 1024 38.07 10.40 11.18
CA ALA A 1024 36.99 9.41 11.16
C ALA A 1024 37.47 8.08 11.77
N LEU A 1025 38.62 7.57 11.33
CA LEU A 1025 39.24 6.37 11.93
C LEU A 1025 39.54 6.57 13.41
N LYS A 1026 39.97 7.78 13.83
CA LYS A 1026 40.16 8.09 15.25
C LYS A 1026 38.84 8.08 16.04
N SER A 1027 37.74 8.53 15.44
CA SER A 1027 36.40 8.40 16.04
C SER A 1027 36.02 6.92 16.19
N LEU A 1028 36.32 6.11 15.17
CA LEU A 1028 35.99 4.70 15.10
C LEU A 1028 36.71 3.90 16.20
N TRP A 1029 38.02 4.12 16.33
CA TRP A 1029 38.84 3.60 17.42
C TRP A 1029 38.37 4.06 18.82
N THR A 1030 37.76 5.24 18.93
CA THR A 1030 37.15 5.70 20.19
C THR A 1030 35.86 4.92 20.49
N GLY A 1031 35.04 4.62 19.48
CA GLY A 1031 33.82 3.82 19.62
C GLY A 1031 34.09 2.33 19.90
N PHE A 1032 35.12 1.73 19.29
CA PHE A 1032 35.57 0.37 19.60
C PHE A 1032 36.01 0.18 21.06
N GLN A 1033 36.47 1.25 21.72
CA GLN A 1033 36.92 1.25 23.12
C GLN A 1033 35.89 1.88 24.09
N ALA A 1034 34.76 2.36 23.60
CA ALA A 1034 33.71 2.93 24.45
C ALA A 1034 33.07 1.84 25.35
N PRO A 1035 32.65 2.18 26.58
CA PRO A 1035 31.99 1.23 27.47
C PRO A 1035 30.65 0.74 26.86
N MET A 1036 30.15 -0.39 27.36
CA MET A 1036 28.78 -0.84 27.09
C MET A 1036 27.76 0.26 27.46
N PRO A 1037 26.60 0.31 26.78
CA PRO A 1037 25.52 1.21 27.19
C PRO A 1037 25.05 0.85 28.62
N GLN A 1038 24.23 1.70 29.22
CA GLN A 1038 23.45 1.24 30.36
C GLN A 1038 22.25 0.48 29.81
N ILE A 1039 22.05 -0.72 30.35
CA ILE A 1039 20.80 -1.46 30.20
C ILE A 1039 19.73 -0.71 31.01
N THR A 1040 18.53 -0.61 30.44
CA THR A 1040 17.41 0.21 30.92
C THR A 1040 16.14 -0.58 30.72
N ASP A 1041 15.71 -1.28 31.76
CA ASP A 1041 14.45 -2.04 31.80
C ASP A 1041 13.29 -1.09 32.10
N ASP A 1042 12.14 -1.29 31.44
CA ASP A 1042 10.84 -0.65 31.74
C ASP A 1042 10.81 0.91 31.71
N PRO A 1043 10.70 1.54 30.51
CA PRO A 1043 10.85 2.99 30.31
C PRO A 1043 9.55 3.82 30.37
N ILE A 1044 8.39 3.25 30.73
CA ILE A 1044 7.05 3.92 30.69
C ILE A 1044 6.39 4.02 32.08
#